data_AF-A0A3A9ACE2-F1
#
_entry.id   AF-A0A3A9ACE2-F1
#
_cell.length_a   1.000
_cell.length_b   1.000
_cell.length_c   1.000
_cell.angle_alpha   90.00
_cell.angle_beta   90.00
_cell.angle_gamma   90.00
#
_symmetry.space_group_name_H-M   'P 1'
#
loop_
_entity.id
_entity.type
_entity.pdbx_description
1 polymer ?
#
loop_
_entity_poly.entity_id
_entity_poly.type
_entity_poly.pdbx_seq_one_letter_code
_entity_poly.pdbx_strand_id
1 'polypeptide(L)'
;MNQNRIYIGPPGSGKTYLAKKAVTEVIWERLSDLEKSDPKMKFYNPDNFCDAAFNYLETNYKPGIELVSLHEGMTTHDFIEGISVETINGITSFVQKDKMVKELTKKMEQSEMPGFLILDDIHRVNISSVLGELMYAFSHRGESITLASGKTLCIKDNMYVFMTSNVLHPEYSLDADLLATFEVCYAESTEEKLRAAIKDSFYKNAYFNVDQNLIKLLEEQRQEWVVLKAKYGEECFTSPIKDVDDILAAIPNFAVCLTPAEAEIFLNFGFPLTWIENSTVRYKNDFNKFGRKLYKTINDIFELYFQFYSTDTVMLLDRFISEAVTKYNFYNGFLDYIAPDYGDERDKYVIGFTYFLPGHGFSMWNAERLMQNKIKAQVLPLLRQYKKEGVVLTESIPDVEHTYSQYTRERADVIEDKIELMPNEEYRQIFLDVLSDATSAVGLRFQGGQKYNTNYGVLFEIINDMVTHPLINNWEIMDLLMYDREIYYKLDEGQAWGSCLICNSNLSKSVRLGESDSFKGNDNGVYREDLHSIFYKGKKYYLVSKIKTESSARITRINQCRLRRVVRREVSLYTMVKLLVYKYLHAYLRNLEAVKCATSSDSVRDKEIAAVNADLQVLDEMALHGESNDELRLNLLNDIRSLPTWQAMVDETIKGVYKTMDNRYQSVMESTGIHQMILQGPPGTSKTYGVKEFLAEQAGFGENWSEENLKSIQLVTKEDEYALPTENVQENNLVYWDIIQFHPSYTYEDFVRGISVSATESNASEIKGKILEGDDEKYKFVYSQPVPVMYRTVNRTLGKMARIARKYYNSENPENSKKFYLVIDEINRANLATVFGELIYALEYRDSEVATPYTVEGDSRLQIPSNLYIVGTMNTADKSIASIDYAIRRRFLFFPLLPDIKVVFLKVDIWETSKELRLFHLVDRIFDIYMNTDDYNRSDVQIGHTYFIRKSVENAEIQMRDRFLYQVIPVLREYHNDGILMDEVYGNEPETYEIPVFDIVKKMEKCSDSKELEAFYGQLLDELEKDEYTEAIKKELVEKALIER
;
A
#
# COMPACT_ATOMS: atom_id res chain seq x y z
N MET A 1 35.02 9.21 8.90
CA MET A 1 33.89 9.70 8.09
C MET A 1 33.68 11.19 8.31
N ASN A 2 33.13 11.93 7.32
CA ASN A 2 32.74 13.33 7.52
C ASN A 2 31.56 13.40 8.51
N GLN A 3 31.56 14.38 9.40
CA GLN A 3 30.65 14.43 10.56
C GLN A 3 29.25 14.95 10.21
N ASN A 4 29.14 15.70 9.12
CA ASN A 4 27.94 16.35 8.63
C ASN A 4 27.59 15.79 7.24
N ARG A 5 26.48 15.07 7.10
CA ARG A 5 26.03 14.54 5.79
C ARG A 5 24.57 14.83 5.51
N ILE A 6 24.24 15.08 4.25
CA ILE A 6 22.86 15.16 3.76
C ILE A 6 22.66 14.06 2.73
N TYR A 7 21.74 13.14 3.02
CA TYR A 7 21.30 12.12 2.08
C TYR A 7 20.15 12.67 1.23
N ILE A 8 20.40 12.82 -0.07
CA ILE A 8 19.47 13.40 -1.04
C ILE A 8 19.04 12.32 -2.03
N GLY A 9 17.75 12.23 -2.34
CA GLY A 9 17.26 11.27 -3.32
C GLY A 9 15.75 11.20 -3.38
N PRO A 10 15.17 10.47 -4.34
CA PRO A 10 13.73 10.39 -4.49
C PRO A 10 13.07 9.65 -3.31
N PRO A 11 11.75 9.84 -3.09
CA PRO A 11 11.01 9.13 -2.05
C PRO A 11 11.22 7.61 -2.16
N GLY A 12 11.49 6.94 -1.02
CA GLY A 12 11.71 5.50 -0.99
C GLY A 12 13.07 5.00 -1.53
N SER A 13 14.07 5.87 -1.66
CA SER A 13 15.44 5.45 -2.04
C SER A 13 16.30 4.91 -0.89
N GLY A 14 15.74 4.79 0.32
CA GLY A 14 16.47 4.29 1.50
C GLY A 14 17.34 5.33 2.22
N LYS A 15 17.09 6.63 2.05
CA LYS A 15 17.87 7.71 2.70
C LYS A 15 17.97 7.57 4.22
N THR A 16 16.84 7.41 4.90
CA THR A 16 16.78 7.27 6.36
C THR A 16 17.50 6.00 6.81
N TYR A 17 17.37 4.90 6.04
CA TYR A 17 18.12 3.67 6.27
C TYR A 17 19.64 3.89 6.16
N LEU A 18 20.11 4.64 5.16
CA LEU A 18 21.53 5.01 5.03
C LEU A 18 22.03 5.88 6.17
N ALA A 19 21.23 6.85 6.63
CA ALA A 19 21.56 7.69 7.77
C ALA A 19 21.69 6.85 9.06
N LYS A 20 20.73 5.96 9.33
CA LYS A 20 20.79 5.02 10.46
C LYS A 20 21.99 4.06 10.36
N LYS A 21 22.26 3.52 9.16
CA LYS A 21 23.41 2.63 8.93
C LYS A 21 24.74 3.34 9.20
N ALA A 22 24.87 4.59 8.77
CA ALA A 22 26.07 5.39 9.01
C ALA A 22 26.32 5.62 10.52
N VAL A 23 25.27 5.76 11.32
CA VAL A 23 25.41 5.78 12.79
C VAL A 23 26.02 4.48 13.29
N THR A 24 25.48 3.33 12.87
CA THR A 24 25.99 2.01 13.25
C THR A 24 27.46 1.83 12.83
N GLU A 25 27.83 2.26 11.62
CA GLU A 25 29.21 2.21 11.10
C GLU A 25 30.18 3.01 11.97
N VAL A 26 29.82 4.26 12.32
CA VAL A 26 30.65 5.11 13.17
C VAL A 26 30.82 4.54 14.58
N ILE A 27 29.76 3.94 15.15
CA ILE A 27 29.85 3.29 16.46
C ILE A 27 30.76 2.06 16.37
N TRP A 28 30.59 1.23 15.34
CA TRP A 28 31.35 0.00 15.15
C TRP A 28 32.85 0.23 14.96
N GLU A 29 33.22 1.26 14.19
CA GLU A 29 34.63 1.63 13.97
C GLU A 29 35.36 2.02 15.26
N ARG A 30 34.62 2.51 16.27
CA ARG A 30 35.19 2.97 17.55
C ARG A 30 35.27 1.87 18.62
N LEU A 31 34.60 0.74 18.42
CA LEU A 31 34.68 -0.39 19.33
C LEU A 31 36.03 -1.11 19.19
N SER A 32 36.63 -1.48 20.33
CA SER A 32 37.84 -2.30 20.36
C SER A 32 37.59 -3.75 19.91
N ASP A 33 38.63 -4.44 19.47
CA ASP A 33 38.51 -5.84 19.01
C ASP A 33 38.03 -6.80 20.12
N LEU A 34 38.31 -6.47 21.39
CA LEU A 34 37.79 -7.18 22.56
C LEU A 34 36.28 -6.94 22.75
N GLU A 35 35.80 -5.71 22.58
CA GLU A 35 34.37 -5.40 22.69
C GLU A 35 33.57 -6.06 21.58
N LYS A 36 34.09 -6.08 20.34
CA LYS A 36 33.46 -6.72 19.17
C LYS A 36 33.24 -8.23 19.32
N SER A 37 33.85 -8.87 20.31
CA SER A 37 33.68 -10.31 20.61
C SER A 37 32.48 -10.63 21.51
N ASP A 38 31.80 -9.64 22.09
CA ASP A 38 30.60 -9.87 22.92
C ASP A 38 29.40 -10.27 22.03
N PRO A 39 28.65 -11.34 22.38
CA PRO A 39 27.45 -11.77 21.65
C PRO A 39 26.39 -10.68 21.42
N LYS A 40 26.30 -9.69 22.31
CA LYS A 40 25.37 -8.54 22.18
C LYS A 40 25.81 -7.53 21.11
N MET A 41 27.06 -7.59 20.65
CA MET A 41 27.58 -6.72 19.59
C MET A 41 27.07 -7.07 18.20
N LYS A 42 26.32 -8.16 18.03
CA LYS A 42 25.64 -8.47 16.77
C LYS A 42 24.71 -7.36 16.29
N PHE A 43 24.11 -6.61 17.22
CA PHE A 43 23.24 -5.45 16.94
C PHE A 43 24.03 -4.19 16.55
N TYR A 44 25.32 -4.14 16.87
CA TYR A 44 26.21 -3.03 16.58
C TYR A 44 26.99 -3.22 15.27
N ASN A 45 27.00 -4.44 14.70
CA ASN A 45 27.72 -4.71 13.45
C ASN A 45 26.94 -4.15 12.23
N PRO A 46 27.54 -3.24 11.43
CA PRO A 46 26.94 -2.71 10.20
C PRO A 46 26.55 -3.77 9.18
N ASP A 47 27.26 -4.91 9.14
CA ASP A 47 26.95 -6.00 8.20
C ASP A 47 25.60 -6.67 8.53
N ASN A 48 25.20 -6.65 9.81
CA ASN A 48 23.91 -7.15 10.26
C ASN A 48 22.82 -6.07 10.32
N PHE A 49 23.07 -4.88 9.76
CA PHE A 49 22.19 -3.74 9.95
C PHE A 49 20.76 -4.00 9.42
N CYS A 50 19.78 -3.81 10.31
CA CYS A 50 18.35 -3.85 10.08
C CYS A 50 17.63 -2.94 11.10
N ASP A 51 16.35 -2.62 10.91
CA ASP A 51 15.64 -1.71 11.83
C ASP A 51 15.53 -2.29 13.25
N ALA A 52 15.39 -3.60 13.43
CA ALA A 52 15.40 -4.21 14.76
C ALA A 52 16.75 -4.02 15.48
N ALA A 53 17.87 -4.13 14.76
CA ALA A 53 19.19 -3.87 15.30
C ALA A 53 19.38 -2.39 15.63
N PHE A 54 18.88 -1.49 14.77
CA PHE A 54 18.94 -0.07 15.03
C PHE A 54 18.09 0.36 16.23
N ASN A 55 16.88 -0.17 16.40
CA ASN A 55 16.02 0.12 17.55
C ASN A 55 16.70 -0.30 18.86
N TYR A 56 17.40 -1.46 18.84
CA TYR A 56 18.23 -1.87 19.97
C TYR A 56 19.36 -0.86 20.23
N LEU A 57 20.06 -0.43 19.19
CA LEU A 57 21.11 0.59 19.25
C LEU A 57 20.60 1.92 19.82
N GLU A 58 19.49 2.45 19.30
CA GLU A 58 18.84 3.68 19.73
C GLU A 58 18.47 3.64 21.21
N THR A 59 17.98 2.49 21.69
CA THR A 59 17.58 2.30 23.09
C THR A 59 18.77 2.14 24.03
N ASN A 60 19.85 1.48 23.60
CA ASN A 60 20.93 1.04 24.48
C ASN A 60 22.22 1.88 24.37
N TYR A 61 22.43 2.59 23.28
CA TYR A 61 23.62 3.42 23.08
C TYR A 61 23.59 4.69 23.93
N LYS A 62 24.66 4.95 24.66
CA LYS A 62 24.86 6.18 25.45
C LYS A 62 26.10 6.90 24.91
N PRO A 63 26.03 8.19 24.56
CA PRO A 63 25.16 9.24 25.07
C PRO A 63 23.74 9.32 24.51
N GLY A 64 23.46 8.67 23.37
CA GLY A 64 22.14 8.61 22.75
C GLY A 64 22.17 8.93 21.25
N ILE A 65 21.13 8.50 20.55
CA ILE A 65 20.86 8.79 19.14
C ILE A 65 19.53 9.55 19.10
N GLU A 66 19.54 10.79 18.60
CA GLU A 66 18.33 11.62 18.49
C GLU A 66 17.88 11.65 17.02
N LEU A 67 16.73 11.05 16.73
CA LEU A 67 16.15 10.98 15.38
C LEU A 67 14.85 11.80 15.35
N VAL A 68 14.80 12.81 14.48
CA VAL A 68 13.71 13.79 14.43
C VAL A 68 13.25 14.05 13.01
N SER A 69 11.95 13.91 12.75
CA SER A 69 11.33 14.32 11.48
C SER A 69 10.88 15.78 11.54
N LEU A 70 11.30 16.58 10.57
CA LEU A 70 10.89 17.99 10.49
C LEU A 70 9.46 18.15 9.96
N HIS A 71 8.75 19.16 10.47
CA HIS A 71 7.41 19.58 10.02
C HIS A 71 7.25 21.11 10.13
N GLU A 72 6.32 21.70 9.38
CA GLU A 72 6.17 23.16 9.22
C GLU A 72 5.97 23.96 10.52
N GLY A 73 5.51 23.29 11.59
CA GLY A 73 5.33 23.91 12.90
C GLY A 73 6.60 24.03 13.75
N MET A 74 7.71 23.40 13.35
CA MET A 74 8.94 23.37 14.15
C MET A 74 9.73 24.68 14.06
N THR A 75 10.40 25.02 15.15
CA THR A 75 11.23 26.22 15.26
C THR A 75 12.59 25.88 15.89
N THR A 76 13.53 26.83 15.86
CA THR A 76 14.84 26.69 16.55
C THR A 76 14.70 26.39 18.04
N HIS A 77 13.59 26.85 18.64
CA HIS A 77 13.31 26.62 20.06
C HIS A 77 13.02 25.17 20.40
N ASP A 78 12.66 24.34 19.43
CA ASP A 78 12.43 22.91 19.62
C ASP A 78 13.75 22.12 19.66
N PHE A 79 14.83 22.67 19.09
CA PHE A 79 16.13 22.01 19.00
C PHE A 79 17.12 22.42 20.09
N ILE A 80 17.22 23.73 20.38
CA ILE A 80 18.24 24.28 21.28
C ILE A 80 17.70 24.48 22.69
N GLU A 81 16.79 25.44 22.84
CA GLU A 81 16.16 25.84 24.09
C GLU A 81 14.77 26.40 23.79
N GLY A 82 13.78 25.90 24.50
CA GLY A 82 12.40 26.30 24.32
C GLY A 82 11.70 26.47 25.66
N ILE A 83 10.69 27.32 25.68
CA ILE A 83 9.77 27.40 26.80
C ILE A 83 8.95 26.11 26.78
N SER A 84 9.10 25.30 27.82
CA SER A 84 8.26 24.12 28.04
C SER A 84 7.27 24.43 29.14
N VAL A 85 6.06 23.92 28.99
CA VAL A 85 5.02 24.05 29.99
C VAL A 85 5.08 22.82 30.88
N GLU A 86 5.39 23.02 32.16
CA GLU A 86 5.38 21.96 33.16
C GLU A 86 4.46 22.35 34.31
N THR A 87 3.73 21.35 34.83
CA THR A 87 2.88 21.54 36.01
C THR A 87 3.53 20.83 37.19
N ILE A 88 4.00 21.61 38.17
CA ILE A 88 4.54 21.08 39.43
C ILE A 88 3.60 21.50 40.56
N ASN A 89 3.06 20.53 41.30
CA ASN A 89 2.08 20.77 42.37
C ASN A 89 0.86 21.61 41.93
N GLY A 90 0.44 21.46 40.66
CA GLY A 90 -0.72 22.15 40.09
C GLY A 90 -0.51 23.63 39.74
N ILE A 91 0.72 24.13 39.89
CA ILE A 91 1.14 25.42 39.33
C ILE A 91 1.78 25.13 37.97
N THR A 92 1.18 25.67 36.91
CA THR A 92 1.79 25.65 35.60
C THR A 92 2.83 26.75 35.52
N SER A 93 4.09 26.35 35.32
CA SER A 93 5.20 27.25 35.12
C SER A 93 5.75 27.07 33.71
N PHE A 94 6.00 28.21 33.05
CA PHE A 94 6.80 28.25 31.83
C PHE A 94 8.26 28.13 32.24
N VAL A 95 8.86 26.98 31.96
CA VAL A 95 10.26 26.71 32.29
C VAL A 95 11.05 26.72 31.00
N GLN A 96 12.12 27.51 30.97
CA GLN A 96 13.08 27.43 29.88
C GLN A 96 13.89 26.14 30.05
N LYS A 97 13.63 25.19 29.15
CA LYS A 97 14.23 23.86 29.18
C LYS A 97 15.20 23.71 28.02
N ASP A 98 16.34 23.10 28.32
CA ASP A 98 17.27 22.66 27.29
C ASP A 98 16.58 21.55 26.48
N LYS A 99 16.70 21.61 25.16
CA LYS A 99 16.05 20.66 24.25
C LYS A 99 17.09 19.67 23.70
N MET A 100 16.68 18.88 22.72
CA MET A 100 17.41 17.74 22.16
C MET A 100 18.91 17.99 21.90
N VAL A 101 19.31 19.09 21.25
CA VAL A 101 20.72 19.32 20.92
C VAL A 101 21.54 19.60 22.18
N LYS A 102 21.02 20.41 23.10
CA LYS A 102 21.70 20.71 24.36
C LYS A 102 21.73 19.51 25.30
N GLU A 103 20.64 18.76 25.40
CA GLU A 103 20.60 17.53 26.19
C GLU A 103 21.60 16.50 25.65
N LEU A 104 21.65 16.31 24.32
CA LEU A 104 22.62 15.42 23.70
C LEU A 104 24.06 15.87 23.97
N THR A 105 24.35 17.17 23.82
CA THR A 105 25.69 17.73 24.10
C THR A 105 26.11 17.49 25.55
N LYS A 106 25.20 17.67 26.52
CA LYS A 106 25.47 17.36 27.94
C LYS A 106 25.74 15.87 28.18
N LYS A 107 24.96 14.98 27.55
CA LYS A 107 25.17 13.52 27.65
C LYS A 107 26.52 13.12 27.04
N MET A 108 26.91 13.75 25.93
CA MET A 108 28.21 13.54 25.28
C MET A 108 29.38 14.02 26.16
N GLU A 109 29.23 15.12 26.90
CA GLU A 109 30.23 15.59 27.86
C GLU A 109 30.50 14.58 28.97
N GLN A 110 29.47 13.84 29.41
CA GLN A 110 29.60 12.87 30.49
C GLN A 110 30.22 11.54 30.05
N SER A 111 30.11 11.18 28.77
CA SER A 111 30.48 9.85 28.26
C SER A 111 31.71 9.83 27.35
N GLU A 112 32.19 10.99 26.87
CA GLU A 112 33.25 11.16 25.85
C GLU A 112 33.01 10.44 24.49
N MET A 113 31.95 9.64 24.41
CA MET A 113 31.48 8.93 23.23
C MET A 113 30.75 9.87 22.25
N PRO A 114 30.70 9.55 20.95
CA PRO A 114 30.05 10.41 19.96
C PRO A 114 28.53 10.41 20.14
N GLY A 115 27.91 11.57 19.92
CA GLY A 115 26.45 11.70 19.85
C GLY A 115 25.98 11.84 18.42
N PHE A 116 24.77 11.39 18.14
CA PHE A 116 24.21 11.34 16.80
C PHE A 116 22.89 12.11 16.74
N LEU A 117 22.78 12.99 15.76
CA LEU A 117 21.56 13.73 15.44
C LEU A 117 21.16 13.40 13.99
N ILE A 118 19.98 12.81 13.81
CA ILE A 118 19.40 12.54 12.49
C ILE A 118 18.17 13.44 12.30
N LEU A 119 18.20 14.27 11.26
CA LEU A 119 17.09 15.15 10.87
C LEU A 119 16.46 14.63 9.58
N ASP A 120 15.29 14.03 9.70
CA ASP A 120 14.57 13.41 8.59
C ASP A 120 13.65 14.42 7.89
N ASP A 121 13.58 14.32 6.56
CA ASP A 121 12.69 15.09 5.69
C ASP A 121 12.89 16.63 5.77
N ILE A 122 14.13 17.12 5.65
CA ILE A 122 14.46 18.55 5.83
C ILE A 122 13.82 19.51 4.83
N HIS A 123 13.44 19.02 3.64
CA HIS A 123 12.76 19.77 2.58
C HIS A 123 11.36 20.30 2.97
N ARG A 124 10.77 19.81 4.07
CA ARG A 124 9.43 20.22 4.52
C ARG A 124 9.39 21.56 5.24
N VAL A 125 10.55 22.07 5.60
CA VAL A 125 10.67 23.30 6.38
C VAL A 125 11.71 24.18 5.73
N ASN A 126 11.60 25.48 5.97
CA ASN A 126 12.73 26.36 5.73
C ASN A 126 13.82 26.02 6.76
N ILE A 127 14.73 25.12 6.37
CA ILE A 127 15.77 24.58 7.25
C ILE A 127 16.65 25.67 7.87
N SER A 128 16.93 26.76 7.14
CA SER A 128 17.69 27.90 7.63
C SER A 128 16.97 28.60 8.78
N SER A 129 15.63 28.69 8.72
CA SER A 129 14.81 29.23 9.80
C SER A 129 14.74 28.29 11.01
N VAL A 130 14.60 26.98 10.79
CA VAL A 130 14.47 25.99 11.87
C VAL A 130 15.78 25.78 12.60
N LEU A 131 16.90 25.65 11.89
CA LEU A 131 18.20 25.46 12.52
C LEU A 131 18.77 26.78 13.05
N GLY A 132 18.53 27.91 12.38
CA GLY A 132 18.93 29.24 12.84
C GLY A 132 20.39 29.27 13.31
N GLU A 133 20.59 29.52 14.61
CA GLU A 133 21.90 29.57 15.27
C GLU A 133 22.68 28.24 15.22
N LEU A 134 22.00 27.09 15.07
CA LEU A 134 22.65 25.77 14.92
C LEU A 134 23.45 25.65 13.63
N MET A 135 23.04 26.33 12.56
CA MET A 135 23.79 26.30 11.30
C MET A 135 25.21 26.82 11.51
N TYR A 136 25.33 27.95 12.20
CA TYR A 136 26.62 28.53 12.55
C TYR A 136 27.42 27.62 13.52
N ALA A 137 26.72 26.92 14.42
CA ALA A 137 27.34 25.97 15.35
C ALA A 137 27.84 24.68 14.71
N PHE A 138 27.17 24.18 13.67
CA PHE A 138 27.63 23.01 12.93
C PHE A 138 28.84 23.31 12.04
N SER A 139 29.03 24.57 11.61
CA SER A 139 30.19 25.00 10.84
C SER A 139 31.39 25.39 11.71
N HIS A 140 31.18 25.93 12.91
CA HIS A 140 32.22 26.38 13.85
C HIS A 140 32.31 25.45 15.08
N ARG A 141 32.62 24.18 14.84
CA ARG A 141 32.75 23.17 15.90
C ARG A 141 33.91 23.49 16.85
N GLY A 142 33.71 23.20 18.12
CA GLY A 142 34.66 23.52 19.19
C GLY A 142 34.63 24.98 19.67
N GLU A 143 33.92 25.87 18.97
CA GLU A 143 33.72 27.26 19.40
C GLU A 143 32.45 27.41 20.24
N SER A 144 32.50 28.27 21.26
CA SER A 144 31.33 28.62 22.07
C SER A 144 30.59 29.78 21.44
N ILE A 145 29.37 29.51 20.99
CA ILE A 145 28.48 30.49 20.36
C ILE A 145 27.49 31.01 21.39
N THR A 146 27.27 32.32 21.41
CA THR A 146 26.26 32.93 22.28
C THR A 146 24.91 32.89 21.58
N LEU A 147 23.94 32.22 22.21
CA LEU A 147 22.57 32.12 21.74
C LEU A 147 21.80 33.41 22.02
N ALA A 148 20.66 33.61 21.35
CA ALA A 148 19.72 34.70 21.66
C ALA A 148 19.28 34.77 23.14
N SER A 149 19.32 33.64 23.87
CA SER A 149 19.04 33.58 25.31
C SER A 149 20.16 34.11 26.21
N GLY A 150 21.32 34.45 25.64
CA GLY A 150 22.52 34.85 26.36
C GLY A 150 23.35 33.69 26.92
N LYS A 151 22.87 32.45 26.80
CA LYS A 151 23.65 31.24 27.14
C LYS A 151 24.57 30.85 25.99
N THR A 152 25.62 30.10 26.30
CA THR A 152 26.52 29.55 25.29
C THR A 152 26.08 28.15 24.83
N LEU A 153 26.39 27.84 23.57
CA LEU A 153 26.31 26.52 22.97
C LEU A 153 27.65 26.21 22.32
N CYS A 154 28.24 25.05 22.62
CA CYS A 154 29.46 24.57 21.98
C CYS A 154 29.18 23.17 21.43
N ILE A 155 29.27 23.02 20.10
CA ILE A 155 29.11 21.71 19.46
C ILE A 155 30.50 21.08 19.33
N LYS A 156 30.69 19.94 20.00
CA LYS A 156 31.96 19.21 19.96
C LYS A 156 32.20 18.54 18.60
N ASP A 157 33.46 18.30 18.28
CA ASP A 157 33.88 17.57 17.06
C ASP A 157 33.37 16.12 17.02
N ASN A 158 33.02 15.51 18.15
CA ASN A 158 32.50 14.14 18.17
C ASN A 158 30.98 14.03 17.98
N MET A 159 30.27 15.12 17.63
CA MET A 159 28.83 15.08 17.29
C MET A 159 28.64 14.82 15.79
N TYR A 160 27.84 13.84 15.40
CA TYR A 160 27.53 13.55 14.01
C TYR A 160 26.11 14.02 13.68
N VAL A 161 25.97 14.74 12.56
CA VAL A 161 24.68 15.27 12.10
C VAL A 161 24.39 14.72 10.71
N PHE A 162 23.30 13.97 10.61
CA PHE A 162 22.83 13.39 9.35
C PHE A 162 21.47 13.98 9.01
N MET A 163 21.28 14.38 7.76
CA MET A 163 20.02 14.93 7.28
C MET A 163 19.51 14.09 6.11
N THR A 164 18.19 14.04 5.90
CA THR A 164 17.60 13.42 4.72
C THR A 164 16.68 14.40 3.99
N SER A 165 16.70 14.37 2.65
CA SER A 165 15.87 15.25 1.82
C SER A 165 15.27 14.51 0.62
N ASN A 166 13.98 14.75 0.34
CA ASN A 166 13.31 14.29 -0.89
C ASN A 166 13.42 15.39 -1.94
N VAL A 167 13.87 15.06 -3.16
CA VAL A 167 14.08 16.07 -4.24
C VAL A 167 12.80 16.38 -5.01
N LEU A 168 11.65 16.43 -4.34
CA LEU A 168 10.36 16.54 -5.02
C LEU A 168 9.99 17.95 -5.49
N HIS A 169 10.67 18.99 -5.01
CA HIS A 169 10.33 20.37 -5.36
C HIS A 169 11.55 21.18 -5.81
N PRO A 170 11.55 21.73 -7.03
CA PRO A 170 12.58 22.67 -7.49
C PRO A 170 12.55 24.02 -6.76
N GLU A 171 11.51 24.31 -5.98
CA GLU A 171 11.32 25.60 -5.29
C GLU A 171 12.22 25.81 -4.06
N TYR A 172 12.77 24.73 -3.49
CA TYR A 172 13.68 24.83 -2.34
C TYR A 172 15.10 24.47 -2.77
N SER A 173 15.79 25.43 -3.38
CA SER A 173 17.24 25.36 -3.50
C SER A 173 17.82 25.28 -2.08
N LEU A 174 18.44 24.14 -1.73
CA LEU A 174 19.18 24.02 -0.47
C LEU A 174 20.14 25.20 -0.36
N ASP A 175 20.08 25.89 0.79
CA ASP A 175 20.82 27.12 1.02
C ASP A 175 22.33 26.90 0.79
N ALA A 176 23.02 27.88 0.21
CA ALA A 176 24.44 27.75 -0.14
C ALA A 176 25.30 27.45 1.09
N ASP A 177 24.92 28.02 2.24
CA ASP A 177 25.56 27.79 3.54
C ASP A 177 25.41 26.34 4.02
N LEU A 178 24.30 25.69 3.69
CA LEU A 178 24.05 24.29 4.03
C LEU A 178 24.91 23.35 3.17
N LEU A 179 25.02 23.64 1.88
CA LEU A 179 25.89 22.91 0.94
C LEU A 179 27.38 23.09 1.25
N ALA A 180 27.76 24.23 1.82
CA ALA A 180 29.14 24.48 2.27
C ALA A 180 29.50 23.71 3.55
N THR A 181 28.51 23.42 4.41
CA THR A 181 28.72 22.84 5.75
C THR A 181 28.56 21.31 5.78
N PHE A 182 27.79 20.74 4.85
CA PHE A 182 27.44 19.31 4.82
C PHE A 182 27.90 18.61 3.54
N GLU A 183 28.42 17.39 3.69
CA GLU A 183 28.69 16.51 2.55
C GLU A 183 27.38 15.97 1.98
N VAL A 184 27.11 16.23 0.70
CA VAL A 184 25.92 15.73 0.01
C VAL A 184 26.17 14.31 -0.51
N CYS A 185 25.32 13.37 -0.11
CA CYS A 185 25.34 11.98 -0.55
C CYS A 185 24.05 11.68 -1.32
N TYR A 186 24.17 11.26 -2.59
CA TYR A 186 23.01 10.91 -3.40
C TYR A 186 22.59 9.45 -3.16
N ALA A 187 21.34 9.26 -2.73
CA ALA A 187 20.70 7.97 -2.54
C ALA A 187 19.95 7.59 -3.81
N GLU A 188 20.66 6.95 -4.74
CA GLU A 188 20.07 6.43 -5.98
C GLU A 188 19.19 5.21 -5.73
N SER A 189 18.10 5.11 -6.49
CA SER A 189 17.22 3.95 -6.56
C SER A 189 17.56 3.14 -7.81
N THR A 190 18.07 1.91 -7.65
CA THR A 190 18.47 1.04 -8.77
C THR A 190 17.97 -0.39 -8.60
N GLU A 191 17.86 -1.12 -9.71
CA GLU A 191 17.49 -2.53 -9.71
C GLU A 191 18.44 -3.39 -8.85
N GLU A 192 19.75 -3.12 -8.93
CA GLU A 192 20.77 -3.83 -8.16
C GLU A 192 20.56 -3.68 -6.65
N LYS A 193 20.22 -2.46 -6.20
CA LYS A 193 19.91 -2.18 -4.79
C LYS A 193 18.63 -2.86 -4.35
N LEU A 194 17.60 -2.93 -5.20
CA LEU A 194 16.37 -3.69 -4.92
C LEU A 194 16.68 -5.17 -4.68
N ARG A 195 17.44 -5.80 -5.59
CA ARG A 195 17.83 -7.20 -5.48
C ARG A 195 18.63 -7.47 -4.21
N ALA A 196 19.60 -6.60 -3.91
CA ALA A 196 20.39 -6.70 -2.69
C ALA A 196 19.52 -6.54 -1.43
N ALA A 197 18.63 -5.54 -1.40
CA ALA A 197 17.77 -5.27 -0.25
C ALA A 197 16.76 -6.41 0.04
N ILE A 198 16.19 -7.05 -1.00
CA ILE A 198 15.30 -8.21 -0.81
C ILE A 198 16.06 -9.38 -0.19
N LYS A 199 17.25 -9.70 -0.73
CA LYS A 199 18.10 -10.79 -0.21
C LYS A 199 18.53 -10.50 1.22
N ASP A 200 19.06 -9.31 1.47
CA ASP A 200 19.46 -8.87 2.80
C ASP A 200 18.31 -8.99 3.80
N SER A 201 17.12 -8.51 3.44
CA SER A 201 15.94 -8.58 4.31
C SER A 201 15.57 -10.02 4.67
N PHE A 202 15.56 -10.93 3.69
CA PHE A 202 15.24 -12.34 3.91
C PHE A 202 16.27 -13.04 4.81
N TYR A 203 17.56 -12.96 4.46
CA TYR A 203 18.61 -13.67 5.19
C TYR A 203 18.85 -13.09 6.58
N LYS A 204 18.73 -11.75 6.76
CA LYS A 204 18.87 -11.12 8.07
C LYS A 204 17.72 -11.51 9.00
N ASN A 205 16.47 -11.55 8.52
CA ASN A 205 15.34 -12.02 9.34
C ASN A 205 15.52 -13.46 9.81
N ALA A 206 16.02 -14.36 8.94
CA ALA A 206 16.32 -15.74 9.33
C ALA A 206 17.43 -15.82 10.39
N TYR A 207 18.45 -14.97 10.28
CA TYR A 207 19.58 -14.93 11.21
C TYR A 207 19.25 -14.38 12.60
N PHE A 208 18.44 -13.31 12.67
CA PHE A 208 18.08 -12.68 13.95
C PHE A 208 17.20 -13.57 14.84
N ASN A 209 16.52 -14.56 14.27
CA ASN A 209 15.69 -15.53 14.98
C ASN A 209 16.49 -16.71 15.59
N VAL A 210 17.80 -16.80 15.38
CA VAL A 210 18.64 -17.83 16.01
C VAL A 210 18.78 -17.57 17.51
N ASP A 211 18.47 -18.58 18.33
CA ASP A 211 18.49 -18.51 19.79
C ASP A 211 19.89 -18.12 20.33
N GLN A 212 19.93 -17.11 21.21
CA GLN A 212 21.16 -16.65 21.88
C GLN A 212 21.83 -17.75 22.70
N ASN A 213 21.07 -18.71 23.21
CA ASN A 213 21.61 -19.85 23.96
C ASN A 213 22.47 -20.77 23.08
N LEU A 214 22.12 -20.92 21.79
CA LEU A 214 22.88 -21.74 20.85
C LEU A 214 24.20 -21.07 20.46
N ILE A 215 24.18 -19.74 20.27
CA ILE A 215 25.38 -18.94 20.03
C ILE A 215 26.34 -19.06 21.23
N LYS A 216 25.82 -18.95 22.44
CA LYS A 216 26.62 -19.11 23.67
C LYS A 216 27.24 -20.52 23.77
N LEU A 217 26.48 -21.56 23.43
CA LEU A 217 26.94 -22.94 23.48
C LEU A 217 28.10 -23.21 22.50
N LEU A 218 28.09 -22.56 21.32
CA LEU A 218 29.20 -22.60 20.37
C LEU A 218 30.44 -21.87 20.87
N GLU A 219 30.28 -20.71 21.50
CA GLU A 219 31.40 -19.95 22.08
C GLU A 219 32.08 -20.76 23.21
N GLU A 220 31.28 -21.41 24.06
CA GLU A 220 31.76 -22.34 25.09
C GLU A 220 32.52 -23.52 24.47
N GLN A 221 32.06 -24.04 23.33
CA GLN A 221 32.76 -25.08 22.58
C GLN A 221 34.03 -24.57 21.91
N ARG A 222 34.08 -23.34 21.39
CA ARG A 222 35.29 -22.71 20.86
C ARG A 222 36.35 -22.57 21.96
N GLN A 223 35.95 -22.20 23.18
CA GLN A 223 36.85 -22.20 24.34
C GLN A 223 37.30 -23.61 24.74
N GLU A 224 36.39 -24.60 24.75
CA GLU A 224 36.72 -26.02 25.01
C GLU A 224 37.73 -26.55 23.97
N TRP A 225 37.61 -26.12 22.70
CA TRP A 225 38.53 -26.45 21.62
C TRP A 225 39.93 -25.87 21.82
N VAL A 226 40.04 -24.59 22.18
CA VAL A 226 41.35 -23.94 22.45
C VAL A 226 42.07 -24.64 23.60
N VAL A 227 41.33 -25.03 24.65
CA VAL A 227 41.89 -25.80 25.78
C VAL A 227 42.34 -27.19 25.34
N LEU A 228 41.57 -27.88 24.50
CA LEU A 228 41.94 -29.19 23.94
C LEU A 228 43.19 -29.11 23.06
N LYS A 229 43.31 -28.07 22.22
CA LYS A 229 44.46 -27.80 21.35
C LYS A 229 45.73 -27.54 22.19
N ALA A 230 45.61 -26.73 23.25
CA ALA A 230 46.70 -26.46 24.19
C ALA A 230 47.15 -27.71 24.98
N LYS A 231 46.23 -28.63 25.28
CA LYS A 231 46.51 -29.87 26.04
C LYS A 231 47.35 -30.89 25.27
N TYR A 232 47.21 -30.95 23.94
CA TYR A 232 47.81 -32.01 23.10
C TYR A 232 48.91 -31.52 22.13
N GLY A 233 49.08 -30.19 21.96
CA GLY A 233 50.16 -29.59 21.15
C GLY A 233 49.91 -29.63 19.63
N GLU A 234 50.64 -28.80 18.87
CA GLU A 234 50.49 -28.64 17.40
C GLU A 234 50.95 -29.85 16.56
N GLU A 235 51.56 -30.87 17.16
CA GLU A 235 52.00 -32.08 16.43
C GLU A 235 50.84 -33.00 15.98
N CYS A 236 49.59 -32.68 16.32
CA CYS A 236 48.38 -33.51 16.08
C CYS A 236 47.49 -33.04 14.90
N PHE A 237 47.94 -32.12 14.03
CA PHE A 237 47.13 -31.52 12.94
C PHE A 237 46.97 -32.41 11.69
N THR A 238 46.45 -33.63 11.84
CA THR A 238 46.00 -34.48 10.72
C THR A 238 44.47 -34.64 10.73
N SER A 239 43.86 -35.00 9.59
CA SER A 239 42.41 -35.27 9.52
C SER A 239 42.08 -36.42 10.48
N PRO A 240 41.05 -36.30 11.35
CA PRO A 240 39.90 -35.39 11.28
C PRO A 240 39.96 -34.14 12.19
N ILE A 241 41.07 -33.90 12.89
CA ILE A 241 41.23 -32.78 13.84
C ILE A 241 41.34 -31.44 13.08
N LYS A 242 42.04 -31.46 11.94
CA LYS A 242 42.15 -30.30 11.05
C LYS A 242 40.79 -29.87 10.49
N ASP A 243 39.93 -30.81 10.12
CA ASP A 243 38.60 -30.52 9.56
C ASP A 243 37.72 -29.79 10.60
N VAL A 244 37.84 -30.15 11.89
CA VAL A 244 37.16 -29.45 12.99
C VAL A 244 37.76 -28.06 13.26
N ASP A 245 39.08 -27.90 13.17
CA ASP A 245 39.76 -26.60 13.30
C ASP A 245 39.36 -25.66 12.15
N ASP A 246 39.32 -26.18 10.92
CA ASP A 246 38.92 -25.46 9.72
C ASP A 246 37.44 -25.04 9.81
N ILE A 247 36.55 -25.89 10.34
CA ILE A 247 35.13 -25.53 10.58
C ILE A 247 35.01 -24.45 11.67
N LEU A 248 35.71 -24.59 12.80
CA LEU A 248 35.70 -23.58 13.87
C LEU A 248 36.38 -22.27 13.44
N ALA A 249 37.31 -22.32 12.50
CA ALA A 249 37.94 -21.13 11.89
C ALA A 249 37.06 -20.51 10.79
N ALA A 250 36.32 -21.33 10.03
CA ALA A 250 35.40 -20.91 8.98
C ALA A 250 34.08 -20.38 9.52
N ILE A 251 33.65 -20.80 10.72
CA ILE A 251 32.58 -20.14 11.48
C ILE A 251 33.07 -18.71 11.75
N PRO A 252 32.49 -17.68 11.10
CA PRO A 252 32.76 -16.31 11.50
C PRO A 252 32.41 -16.20 12.98
N ASN A 253 33.05 -15.29 13.74
CA ASN A 253 32.36 -14.82 14.95
C ASN A 253 30.93 -14.50 14.49
N PHE A 254 29.89 -15.02 15.17
CA PHE A 254 28.47 -14.89 14.81
C PHE A 254 27.95 -13.43 14.81
N ALA A 255 28.84 -12.49 14.51
CA ALA A 255 28.61 -11.14 14.11
C ALA A 255 28.28 -10.99 12.62
N VAL A 256 28.26 -12.03 11.76
CA VAL A 256 27.88 -11.90 10.34
C VAL A 256 26.91 -13.01 9.91
N CYS A 257 25.93 -12.70 9.06
CA CYS A 257 25.00 -13.69 8.46
C CYS A 257 25.78 -14.76 7.68
N LEU A 258 25.39 -16.04 7.82
CA LEU A 258 25.96 -17.14 7.04
C LEU A 258 25.68 -16.96 5.55
N THR A 259 26.73 -16.98 4.74
CA THR A 259 26.60 -17.09 3.30
C THR A 259 26.12 -18.49 2.90
N PRO A 260 25.46 -18.66 1.74
CA PRO A 260 25.05 -19.98 1.25
C PRO A 260 26.21 -20.98 1.13
N ALA A 261 27.41 -20.51 0.80
CA ALA A 261 28.61 -21.33 0.71
C ALA A 261 29.10 -21.80 2.10
N GLU A 262 29.02 -20.93 3.11
CA GLU A 262 29.33 -21.30 4.50
C GLU A 262 28.30 -22.30 5.05
N ALA A 263 27.01 -22.09 4.75
CA ALA A 263 25.92 -23.01 5.09
C ALA A 263 26.16 -24.44 4.54
N GLU A 264 26.70 -24.56 3.33
CA GLU A 264 27.02 -25.84 2.69
C GLU A 264 28.21 -26.57 3.35
N ILE A 265 29.15 -25.84 3.93
CA ILE A 265 30.26 -26.43 4.71
C ILE A 265 29.71 -27.12 5.97
N PHE A 266 28.68 -26.55 6.62
CA PHE A 266 28.03 -27.18 7.78
C PHE A 266 27.33 -28.50 7.43
N LEU A 267 26.68 -28.58 6.25
CA LEU A 267 26.00 -29.78 5.76
C LEU A 267 26.95 -30.98 5.57
N ASN A 268 28.22 -30.69 5.28
CA ASN A 268 29.23 -31.71 5.02
C ASN A 268 29.98 -32.15 6.30
N PHE A 269 29.65 -31.62 7.48
CA PHE A 269 30.28 -32.03 8.74
C PHE A 269 29.74 -33.40 9.21
N GLY A 270 30.48 -34.47 8.91
CA GLY A 270 30.12 -35.84 9.29
C GLY A 270 30.53 -36.24 10.71
N PHE A 271 29.59 -36.78 11.49
CA PHE A 271 29.87 -37.48 12.75
C PHE A 271 29.48 -38.97 12.64
N PRO A 272 30.25 -39.93 13.21
CA PRO A 272 31.48 -39.78 13.99
C PRO A 272 32.69 -39.40 13.13
N LEU A 273 33.65 -38.66 13.72
CA LEU A 273 34.90 -38.32 13.06
C LEU A 273 35.64 -39.60 12.62
N THR A 274 36.15 -39.62 11.40
CA THR A 274 36.83 -40.78 10.80
C THR A 274 38.32 -40.78 11.16
N TRP A 275 38.76 -41.78 11.91
CA TRP A 275 40.16 -41.90 12.37
C TRP A 275 40.89 -42.93 11.50
N ILE A 276 41.70 -42.48 10.55
CA ILE A 276 42.35 -43.35 9.55
C ILE A 276 43.75 -43.80 10.01
N GLU A 277 44.44 -43.02 10.84
CA GLU A 277 45.82 -43.29 11.28
C GLU A 277 45.91 -43.86 12.70
N ASN A 278 46.70 -44.92 12.90
CA ASN A 278 46.92 -45.55 14.21
C ASN A 278 47.56 -44.61 15.27
N SER A 279 48.29 -43.56 14.84
CA SER A 279 48.89 -42.52 15.69
C SER A 279 47.85 -41.64 16.38
N THR A 280 46.68 -41.46 15.78
CA THR A 280 45.64 -40.52 16.22
C THR A 280 44.60 -41.17 17.14
N VAL A 281 44.57 -42.50 17.23
CA VAL A 281 43.59 -43.29 18.01
C VAL A 281 43.65 -42.98 19.52
N ARG A 282 44.81 -42.54 20.05
CA ARG A 282 44.98 -42.19 21.46
C ARG A 282 44.13 -40.97 21.89
N TYR A 283 43.79 -40.09 20.95
CA TYR A 283 43.04 -38.86 21.18
C TYR A 283 41.53 -39.01 20.86
N LYS A 284 41.15 -40.15 20.28
CA LYS A 284 39.82 -40.45 19.74
C LYS A 284 38.66 -40.17 20.70
N ASN A 285 38.81 -40.45 21.99
CA ASN A 285 37.71 -40.31 22.95
C ASN A 285 37.39 -38.84 23.29
N ASP A 286 38.42 -38.02 23.52
CA ASP A 286 38.23 -36.60 23.88
C ASP A 286 37.71 -35.81 22.66
N PHE A 287 38.28 -36.02 21.48
CA PHE A 287 37.86 -35.34 20.25
C PHE A 287 36.52 -35.83 19.72
N ASN A 288 36.16 -37.12 19.84
CA ASN A 288 34.79 -37.55 19.49
C ASN A 288 33.75 -37.05 20.49
N LYS A 289 34.11 -36.87 21.77
CA LYS A 289 33.21 -36.28 22.77
C LYS A 289 32.94 -34.81 22.44
N PHE A 290 33.98 -34.05 22.10
CA PHE A 290 33.86 -32.69 21.61
C PHE A 290 33.08 -32.62 20.29
N GLY A 291 33.49 -33.40 19.29
CA GLY A 291 32.86 -33.47 17.97
C GLY A 291 31.38 -33.86 18.02
N ARG A 292 30.95 -34.71 18.96
CA ARG A 292 29.52 -35.03 19.17
C ARG A 292 28.74 -33.82 19.69
N LYS A 293 29.31 -33.06 20.64
CA LYS A 293 28.67 -31.83 21.15
C LYS A 293 28.57 -30.78 20.04
N LEU A 294 29.68 -30.56 19.31
CA LEU A 294 29.75 -29.61 18.21
C LEU A 294 28.78 -29.98 17.08
N TYR A 295 28.75 -31.25 16.67
CA TYR A 295 27.80 -31.76 15.67
C TYR A 295 26.35 -31.53 16.08
N LYS A 296 26.01 -31.78 17.36
CA LYS A 296 24.67 -31.52 17.88
C LYS A 296 24.32 -30.03 17.81
N THR A 297 25.20 -29.15 18.29
CA THR A 297 24.94 -27.70 18.30
C THR A 297 24.86 -27.12 16.88
N ILE A 298 25.71 -27.58 15.96
CA ILE A 298 25.64 -27.23 14.54
C ILE A 298 24.30 -27.70 13.95
N ASN A 299 23.87 -28.94 14.21
CA ASN A 299 22.59 -29.43 13.73
C ASN A 299 21.39 -28.66 14.31
N ASP A 300 21.41 -28.31 15.60
CA ASP A 300 20.32 -27.55 16.23
C ASP A 300 20.20 -26.13 15.61
N ILE A 301 21.32 -25.47 15.31
CA ILE A 301 21.35 -24.18 14.60
C ILE A 301 20.91 -24.35 13.15
N PHE A 302 21.35 -25.42 12.51
CA PHE A 302 21.00 -25.75 11.14
C PHE A 302 19.51 -26.05 11.00
N GLU A 303 18.89 -26.80 11.92
CA GLU A 303 17.45 -27.05 11.92
C GLU A 303 16.64 -25.76 12.09
N LEU A 304 17.06 -24.85 12.98
CA LEU A 304 16.43 -23.53 13.11
C LEU A 304 16.60 -22.67 11.85
N TYR A 305 17.78 -22.70 11.23
CA TYR A 305 18.00 -22.04 9.94
C TYR A 305 17.11 -22.66 8.84
N PHE A 306 16.96 -23.99 8.81
CA PHE A 306 16.13 -24.72 7.84
C PHE A 306 14.62 -24.57 8.06
N GLN A 307 14.16 -24.26 9.28
CA GLN A 307 12.76 -23.87 9.52
C GLN A 307 12.37 -22.61 8.73
N PHE A 308 13.33 -21.74 8.41
CA PHE A 308 13.14 -20.55 7.57
C PHE A 308 13.70 -20.72 6.13
N TYR A 309 14.61 -21.67 5.93
CA TYR A 309 15.29 -21.96 4.67
C TYR A 309 14.95 -23.36 4.15
N SER A 310 13.98 -23.47 3.25
CA SER A 310 13.69 -24.68 2.47
C SER A 310 14.01 -24.45 1.00
N THR A 311 14.20 -25.52 0.22
CA THR A 311 14.32 -25.43 -1.25
C THR A 311 13.15 -24.65 -1.85
N ASP A 312 11.95 -24.82 -1.29
CA ASP A 312 10.75 -24.11 -1.72
C ASP A 312 10.82 -22.62 -1.39
N THR A 313 11.31 -22.22 -0.21
CA THR A 313 11.42 -20.78 0.14
C THR A 313 12.51 -20.06 -0.66
N VAL A 314 13.59 -20.74 -1.04
CA VAL A 314 14.61 -20.18 -1.95
C VAL A 314 14.05 -19.99 -3.36
N MET A 315 13.30 -20.97 -3.88
CA MET A 315 12.62 -20.83 -5.17
C MET A 315 11.60 -19.70 -5.15
N LEU A 316 10.85 -19.54 -4.04
CA LEU A 316 9.93 -18.42 -3.84
C LEU A 316 10.67 -17.08 -3.76
N LEU A 317 11.84 -17.03 -3.11
CA LEU A 317 12.70 -15.84 -3.06
C LEU A 317 13.14 -15.39 -4.44
N ASP A 318 13.67 -16.30 -5.25
CA ASP A 318 14.11 -15.96 -6.61
C ASP A 318 12.94 -15.54 -7.51
N ARG A 319 11.78 -16.20 -7.37
CA ARG A 319 10.54 -15.81 -8.04
C ARG A 319 10.11 -14.40 -7.63
N PHE A 320 10.09 -14.13 -6.34
CA PHE A 320 9.72 -12.83 -5.78
C PHE A 320 10.67 -11.72 -6.22
N ILE A 321 11.99 -11.95 -6.23
CA ILE A 321 12.98 -10.99 -6.74
C ILE A 321 12.69 -10.64 -8.20
N SER A 322 12.42 -11.65 -9.04
CA SER A 322 12.11 -11.42 -10.45
C SER A 322 10.83 -10.59 -10.62
N GLU A 323 9.81 -10.86 -9.82
CA GLU A 323 8.54 -10.15 -9.88
C GLU A 323 8.66 -8.70 -9.38
N ALA A 324 9.38 -8.48 -8.27
CA ALA A 324 9.63 -7.16 -7.70
C ALA A 324 10.40 -6.27 -8.68
N VAL A 325 11.42 -6.81 -9.33
CA VAL A 325 12.16 -6.12 -10.39
C VAL A 325 11.26 -5.78 -11.58
N THR A 326 10.41 -6.73 -11.99
CA THR A 326 9.47 -6.51 -13.09
C THR A 326 8.52 -5.35 -12.79
N LYS A 327 7.95 -5.31 -11.58
CA LYS A 327 7.07 -4.23 -11.14
C LYS A 327 7.81 -2.90 -10.97
N TYR A 328 8.99 -2.92 -10.36
CA TYR A 328 9.85 -1.74 -10.22
C TYR A 328 10.13 -1.08 -11.58
N ASN A 329 10.53 -1.89 -12.58
CA ASN A 329 10.78 -1.42 -13.93
C ASN A 329 9.49 -0.98 -14.64
N PHE A 330 8.37 -1.66 -14.40
CA PHE A 330 7.07 -1.26 -14.94
C PHE A 330 6.64 0.12 -14.47
N TYR A 331 6.63 0.39 -13.15
CA TYR A 331 6.19 1.67 -12.61
C TYR A 331 7.18 2.81 -12.91
N ASN A 332 8.49 2.54 -12.87
CA ASN A 332 9.47 3.56 -13.27
C ASN A 332 9.48 3.81 -14.79
N GLY A 333 8.96 2.89 -15.60
CA GLY A 333 8.74 3.11 -17.04
C GLY A 333 7.71 4.19 -17.35
N PHE A 334 6.84 4.57 -16.40
CA PHE A 334 5.93 5.72 -16.57
C PHE A 334 6.67 7.06 -16.58
N LEU A 335 7.87 7.10 -16.01
CA LEU A 335 8.71 8.29 -16.01
C LEU A 335 9.41 8.51 -17.36
N ASP A 336 9.32 7.56 -18.30
CA ASP A 336 9.69 7.79 -19.70
C ASP A 336 8.74 8.79 -20.39
N TYR A 337 7.58 9.08 -19.78
CA TYR A 337 6.55 10.00 -20.28
C TYR A 337 6.49 11.31 -19.48
N ILE A 338 7.63 11.70 -18.89
CA ILE A 338 7.76 12.97 -18.17
C ILE A 338 7.60 14.15 -19.15
N ALA A 339 6.96 15.24 -18.68
CA ALA A 339 6.81 16.46 -19.46
C ALA A 339 8.18 17.05 -19.84
N PRO A 340 8.33 17.65 -21.04
CA PRO A 340 9.60 18.17 -21.53
C PRO A 340 10.31 19.12 -20.54
N ASP A 341 9.54 19.93 -19.82
CA ASP A 341 10.04 20.89 -18.83
C ASP A 341 10.72 20.22 -17.62
N TYR A 342 10.42 18.94 -17.37
CA TYR A 342 10.95 18.13 -16.26
C TYR A 342 11.89 17.00 -16.73
N GLY A 343 12.10 16.86 -18.05
CA GLY A 343 12.88 15.75 -18.63
C GLY A 343 14.34 15.70 -18.16
N ASP A 344 14.95 16.87 -17.99
CA ASP A 344 16.33 17.02 -17.47
C ASP A 344 16.45 16.65 -15.98
N GLU A 345 15.32 16.53 -15.29
CA GLU A 345 15.23 16.27 -13.85
C GLU A 345 14.70 14.87 -13.51
N ARG A 346 14.62 13.97 -14.50
CA ARG A 346 14.04 12.62 -14.37
C ARG A 346 14.49 11.86 -13.12
N ASP A 347 15.77 11.91 -12.79
CA ASP A 347 16.36 11.16 -11.66
C ASP A 347 15.77 11.58 -10.29
N LYS A 348 15.17 12.77 -10.20
CA LYS A 348 14.49 13.28 -8.99
C LYS A 348 13.12 12.65 -8.76
N TYR A 349 12.48 12.14 -9.82
CA TYR A 349 11.12 11.60 -9.81
C TYR A 349 11.06 10.07 -9.82
N VAL A 350 12.21 9.39 -9.80
CA VAL A 350 12.30 7.92 -9.77
C VAL A 350 11.60 7.35 -8.55
N ILE A 351 10.70 6.39 -8.74
CA ILE A 351 10.03 5.71 -7.63
C ILE A 351 11.07 4.84 -6.90
N GLY A 352 11.21 5.09 -5.60
CA GLY A 352 12.16 4.40 -4.75
C GLY A 352 11.93 2.89 -4.63
N PHE A 353 13.02 2.12 -4.63
CA PHE A 353 12.97 0.66 -4.53
C PHE A 353 12.35 0.16 -3.22
N THR A 354 12.37 0.96 -2.13
CA THR A 354 11.80 0.52 -0.84
C THR A 354 10.28 0.34 -0.91
N TYR A 355 9.60 0.96 -1.87
CA TYR A 355 8.17 0.74 -2.10
C TYR A 355 7.85 -0.65 -2.67
N PHE A 356 8.87 -1.35 -3.18
CA PHE A 356 8.78 -2.71 -3.70
C PHE A 356 9.30 -3.75 -2.71
N LEU A 357 9.74 -3.30 -1.54
CA LEU A 357 10.14 -4.19 -0.45
C LEU A 357 8.92 -4.53 0.42
N PRO A 358 8.73 -5.82 0.74
CA PRO A 358 7.77 -6.23 1.76
C PRO A 358 8.20 -5.65 3.12
N GLY A 359 7.23 -5.37 4.01
CA GLY A 359 7.49 -4.81 5.35
C GLY A 359 8.33 -5.75 6.24
N HIS A 360 8.61 -5.38 7.49
CA HIS A 360 9.38 -6.26 8.39
C HIS A 360 8.62 -7.54 8.77
N GLY A 361 9.36 -8.64 9.01
CA GLY A 361 8.80 -9.87 9.59
C GLY A 361 7.86 -10.68 8.68
N PHE A 362 7.89 -10.44 7.37
CA PHE A 362 7.00 -11.11 6.42
C PHE A 362 7.39 -12.56 6.09
N SER A 363 6.38 -13.38 5.82
CA SER A 363 6.56 -14.70 5.20
C SER A 363 6.74 -14.57 3.69
N MET A 364 7.66 -15.37 3.11
CA MET A 364 7.87 -15.40 1.66
C MET A 364 6.63 -15.80 0.87
N TRP A 365 5.73 -16.58 1.49
CA TRP A 365 4.44 -16.95 0.91
C TRP A 365 3.50 -15.75 0.72
N ASN A 366 3.66 -14.69 1.51
CA ASN A 366 2.84 -13.49 1.45
C ASN A 366 3.56 -12.32 0.75
N ALA A 367 4.87 -12.43 0.50
CA ALA A 367 5.73 -11.34 0.03
C ALA A 367 5.19 -10.63 -1.23
N GLU A 368 4.70 -11.39 -2.21
CA GLU A 368 4.09 -10.87 -3.44
C GLU A 368 2.88 -10.01 -3.13
N ARG A 369 1.94 -10.52 -2.33
CA ARG A 369 0.74 -9.79 -1.88
C ARG A 369 1.11 -8.51 -1.14
N LEU A 370 2.11 -8.56 -0.26
CA LEU A 370 2.58 -7.42 0.52
C LEU A 370 3.16 -6.31 -0.35
N MET A 371 4.02 -6.68 -1.29
CA MET A 371 4.58 -5.74 -2.26
C MET A 371 3.45 -5.08 -3.08
N GLN A 372 2.48 -5.86 -3.55
CA GLN A 372 1.35 -5.31 -4.32
C GLN A 372 0.53 -4.31 -3.50
N ASN A 373 0.21 -4.63 -2.25
CA ASN A 373 -0.53 -3.72 -1.36
C ASN A 373 0.25 -2.42 -1.11
N LYS A 374 1.58 -2.51 -0.94
CA LYS A 374 2.44 -1.34 -0.76
C LYS A 374 2.50 -0.46 -2.01
N ILE A 375 2.61 -1.06 -3.19
CA ILE A 375 2.53 -0.35 -4.48
C ILE A 375 1.21 0.42 -4.59
N LYS A 376 0.09 -0.18 -4.21
CA LYS A 376 -1.22 0.49 -4.23
C LYS A 376 -1.31 1.66 -3.27
N ALA A 377 -0.84 1.45 -2.04
CA ALA A 377 -0.95 2.44 -0.99
C ALA A 377 0.01 3.62 -1.20
N GLN A 378 1.17 3.40 -1.84
CA GLN A 378 2.25 4.39 -1.85
C GLN A 378 2.70 4.79 -3.27
N VAL A 379 2.81 3.86 -4.21
CA VAL A 379 3.30 4.16 -5.58
C VAL A 379 2.21 4.79 -6.45
N LEU A 380 0.98 4.25 -6.42
CA LEU A 380 -0.11 4.80 -7.23
C LEU A 380 -0.49 6.24 -6.84
N PRO A 381 -0.62 6.58 -5.54
CA PRO A 381 -0.94 7.96 -5.17
C PRO A 381 0.18 8.92 -5.56
N LEU A 382 1.45 8.51 -5.50
CA LEU A 382 2.59 9.30 -5.95
C LEU A 382 2.52 9.57 -7.46
N LEU A 383 2.24 8.55 -8.28
CA LEU A 383 2.05 8.73 -9.72
C LEU A 383 0.85 9.64 -10.04
N ARG A 384 -0.26 9.52 -9.29
CA ARG A 384 -1.43 10.40 -9.43
C ARG A 384 -1.10 11.84 -9.08
N GLN A 385 -0.26 12.06 -8.08
CA GLN A 385 0.25 13.38 -7.74
C GLN A 385 1.15 13.93 -8.84
N TYR A 386 2.11 13.16 -9.37
CA TYR A 386 2.96 13.58 -10.48
C TYR A 386 2.16 13.97 -11.72
N LYS A 387 1.07 13.24 -12.00
CA LYS A 387 0.14 13.62 -13.06
C LYS A 387 -0.58 14.94 -12.75
N LYS A 388 -1.09 15.11 -11.53
CA LYS A 388 -1.77 16.34 -11.10
C LYS A 388 -0.85 17.57 -11.18
N GLU A 389 0.43 17.39 -10.87
CA GLU A 389 1.47 18.42 -10.95
C GLU A 389 1.99 18.65 -12.38
N GLY A 390 1.51 17.91 -13.38
CA GLY A 390 1.93 18.04 -14.77
C GLY A 390 3.31 17.44 -15.08
N VAL A 391 3.93 16.74 -14.12
CA VAL A 391 5.24 16.08 -14.28
C VAL A 391 5.14 14.90 -15.24
N VAL A 392 4.04 14.14 -15.18
CA VAL A 392 3.81 12.95 -16.04
C VAL A 392 2.63 13.22 -16.96
N LEU A 393 2.85 13.09 -18.28
CA LEU A 393 1.87 13.44 -19.31
C LEU A 393 0.90 12.31 -19.69
N THR A 394 1.01 11.13 -19.07
CA THR A 394 0.16 9.98 -19.46
C THR A 394 -1.31 10.19 -19.08
N GLU A 395 -2.23 9.94 -20.02
CA GLU A 395 -3.68 10.00 -19.74
C GLU A 395 -4.15 8.92 -18.75
N SER A 396 -3.52 7.74 -18.74
CA SER A 396 -3.88 6.60 -17.89
C SER A 396 -2.72 6.16 -17.00
N ILE A 397 -2.78 6.53 -15.72
CA ILE A 397 -2.02 5.81 -14.69
C ILE A 397 -2.67 4.42 -14.59
N PRO A 398 -1.91 3.33 -14.53
CA PRO A 398 -2.47 2.02 -14.30
C PRO A 398 -3.20 2.06 -12.97
N ASP A 399 -4.54 2.03 -13.02
CA ASP A 399 -5.29 1.57 -11.87
C ASP A 399 -4.83 0.15 -11.63
N VAL A 400 -4.09 -0.08 -10.56
CA VAL A 400 -4.06 -1.43 -9.98
C VAL A 400 -5.39 -1.59 -9.27
N GLU A 401 -6.44 -1.58 -10.06
CA GLU A 401 -7.70 -2.07 -9.61
C GLU A 401 -7.50 -3.56 -9.41
N HIS A 402 -7.69 -3.92 -8.15
CA HIS A 402 -7.89 -5.25 -7.62
C HIS A 402 -6.64 -6.10 -7.25
N THR A 403 -6.35 -6.11 -5.94
CA THR A 403 -5.36 -6.96 -5.27
C THR A 403 -6.20 -8.01 -4.63
N TYR A 404 -6.45 -9.04 -5.40
CA TYR A 404 -7.18 -10.18 -4.95
C TYR A 404 -6.21 -11.13 -4.28
N SER A 405 -6.54 -11.54 -3.07
CA SER A 405 -5.71 -12.44 -2.27
C SER A 405 -6.45 -13.72 -1.90
N GLN A 406 -7.70 -13.84 -2.32
CA GLN A 406 -8.46 -15.07 -2.26
C GLN A 406 -8.89 -15.43 -3.68
N TYR A 407 -9.05 -16.73 -3.91
CA TYR A 407 -9.46 -17.28 -5.19
C TYR A 407 -10.76 -18.06 -4.96
N THR A 408 -11.78 -17.80 -5.76
CA THR A 408 -13.05 -18.52 -5.77
C THR A 408 -13.24 -19.26 -7.10
N ARG A 409 -14.07 -20.30 -7.05
CA ARG A 409 -14.60 -21.00 -8.23
C ARG A 409 -15.97 -20.45 -8.66
N GLU A 410 -16.62 -19.65 -7.81
CA GLU A 410 -17.94 -19.09 -8.08
C GLU A 410 -17.80 -17.67 -8.64
N ARG A 411 -18.12 -17.51 -9.93
CA ARG A 411 -18.03 -16.22 -10.62
C ARG A 411 -18.93 -15.15 -9.99
N ALA A 412 -20.04 -15.56 -9.35
CA ALA A 412 -20.96 -14.67 -8.65
C ALA A 412 -20.33 -13.94 -7.45
N ASP A 413 -19.27 -14.50 -6.85
CA ASP A 413 -18.60 -13.92 -5.69
C ASP A 413 -17.58 -12.82 -6.08
N VAL A 414 -17.43 -12.54 -7.37
CA VAL A 414 -16.39 -11.65 -7.93
C VAL A 414 -17.05 -10.39 -8.47
N ILE A 415 -16.75 -9.25 -7.84
CA ILE A 415 -17.15 -7.93 -8.35
C ILE A 415 -16.08 -7.47 -9.34
N GLU A 416 -16.38 -7.50 -10.63
CA GLU A 416 -15.48 -7.05 -11.71
C GLU A 416 -16.25 -6.37 -12.84
N ASP A 417 -15.62 -5.39 -13.50
CA ASP A 417 -16.19 -4.76 -14.70
C ASP A 417 -16.28 -5.75 -15.84
N LYS A 418 -17.42 -5.74 -16.55
CA LYS A 418 -17.67 -6.61 -17.68
C LYS A 418 -16.95 -6.10 -18.93
N ILE A 419 -16.44 -7.02 -19.74
CA ILE A 419 -16.03 -6.74 -21.13
C ILE A 419 -17.25 -6.93 -22.02
N GLU A 420 -17.73 -5.88 -22.65
CA GLU A 420 -18.82 -5.98 -23.62
C GLU A 420 -18.27 -6.06 -25.04
N LEU A 421 -18.57 -7.16 -25.72
CA LEU A 421 -18.25 -7.33 -27.13
C LEU A 421 -19.49 -6.94 -27.95
N MET A 422 -19.35 -5.91 -28.79
CA MET A 422 -20.33 -5.57 -29.82
C MET A 422 -19.77 -6.00 -31.18
N PRO A 423 -20.09 -7.22 -31.65
CA PRO A 423 -19.66 -7.69 -32.95
C PRO A 423 -20.41 -6.97 -34.07
N ASN A 424 -19.74 -6.64 -35.17
CA ASN A 424 -20.43 -6.38 -36.43
C ASN A 424 -20.87 -7.72 -37.03
N GLU A 425 -22.17 -8.01 -36.92
CA GLU A 425 -22.79 -9.26 -37.36
C GLU A 425 -22.54 -9.55 -38.85
N GLU A 426 -22.51 -8.52 -39.71
CA GLU A 426 -22.21 -8.69 -41.14
C GLU A 426 -20.76 -9.14 -41.35
N TYR A 427 -19.79 -8.52 -40.67
CA TYR A 427 -18.38 -8.90 -40.77
C TYR A 427 -18.11 -10.31 -40.19
N ARG A 428 -18.78 -10.63 -39.08
CA ARG A 428 -18.66 -11.93 -38.40
C ARG A 428 -19.31 -13.04 -39.23
N GLN A 429 -20.48 -12.82 -39.82
CA GLN A 429 -21.13 -13.81 -40.68
C GLN A 429 -20.26 -14.16 -41.89
N ILE A 430 -19.61 -13.17 -42.52
CA ILE A 430 -18.66 -13.42 -43.60
C ILE A 430 -17.50 -14.32 -43.12
N PHE A 431 -17.06 -14.19 -41.86
CA PHE A 431 -16.04 -15.09 -41.30
C PHE A 431 -16.54 -16.52 -41.16
N LEU A 432 -17.76 -16.68 -40.63
CA LEU A 432 -18.39 -17.98 -40.39
C LEU A 432 -18.68 -18.72 -41.70
N ASP A 433 -19.03 -17.99 -42.76
CA ASP A 433 -19.23 -18.54 -44.11
C ASP A 433 -17.90 -18.99 -44.75
N VAL A 434 -16.77 -18.37 -44.39
CA VAL A 434 -15.43 -18.81 -44.78
C VAL A 434 -14.98 -20.02 -43.95
N LEU A 435 -15.37 -20.10 -42.67
CA LEU A 435 -15.09 -21.22 -41.77
C LEU A 435 -15.81 -22.52 -42.16
N SER A 436 -16.99 -22.41 -42.77
CA SER A 436 -17.84 -23.54 -43.16
C SER A 436 -17.59 -24.05 -44.59
N ASP A 437 -16.50 -23.60 -45.24
CA ASP A 437 -16.19 -23.84 -46.66
C ASP A 437 -17.29 -23.38 -47.64
N ALA A 438 -18.25 -22.56 -47.19
CA ALA A 438 -19.34 -22.07 -48.02
C ALA A 438 -18.88 -20.98 -49.01
N THR A 439 -17.80 -20.25 -48.68
CA THR A 439 -17.21 -19.18 -49.52
C THR A 439 -15.69 -19.11 -49.39
N SER A 440 -14.97 -18.70 -50.45
CA SER A 440 -13.52 -18.44 -50.40
C SER A 440 -13.22 -17.01 -49.99
N ALA A 441 -12.23 -16.80 -49.12
CA ALA A 441 -11.81 -15.46 -48.69
C ALA A 441 -11.16 -14.62 -49.80
N VAL A 442 -10.77 -15.24 -50.92
CA VAL A 442 -10.03 -14.60 -52.01
C VAL A 442 -10.92 -13.59 -52.75
N GLY A 443 -10.63 -12.30 -52.55
CA GLY A 443 -11.30 -11.20 -53.27
C GLY A 443 -12.55 -10.65 -52.59
N LEU A 444 -12.92 -11.17 -51.42
CA LEU A 444 -14.04 -10.64 -50.63
C LEU A 444 -13.77 -9.20 -50.18
N ARG A 445 -14.81 -8.37 -50.29
CA ARG A 445 -14.79 -6.98 -49.82
C ARG A 445 -15.94 -6.74 -48.85
N PHE A 446 -15.63 -5.97 -47.82
CA PHE A 446 -16.59 -5.48 -46.84
C PHE A 446 -17.06 -4.06 -47.23
N GLN A 447 -18.15 -3.58 -46.62
CA GLN A 447 -18.76 -2.29 -46.94
C GLN A 447 -17.73 -1.15 -47.08
N GLY A 448 -17.88 -0.34 -48.13
CA GLY A 448 -16.91 0.71 -48.48
C GLY A 448 -15.74 0.23 -49.37
N GLY A 449 -15.76 -1.02 -49.85
CA GLY A 449 -14.78 -1.55 -50.80
C GLY A 449 -13.48 -2.02 -50.15
N GLN A 450 -13.43 -2.12 -48.82
CA GLN A 450 -12.29 -2.61 -48.04
C GLN A 450 -12.12 -4.11 -48.24
N LYS A 451 -10.87 -4.61 -48.38
CA LYS A 451 -10.62 -6.06 -48.42
C LYS A 451 -10.89 -6.69 -47.06
N TYR A 452 -11.55 -7.86 -47.07
CA TYR A 452 -11.80 -8.63 -45.86
C TYR A 452 -10.48 -9.17 -45.27
N ASN A 453 -10.27 -9.05 -43.95
CA ASN A 453 -9.08 -9.56 -43.27
C ASN A 453 -9.43 -10.78 -42.41
N THR A 454 -9.10 -11.96 -42.91
CA THR A 454 -9.30 -13.23 -42.20
C THR A 454 -8.41 -13.38 -40.95
N ASN A 455 -7.23 -12.73 -40.89
CA ASN A 455 -6.39 -12.75 -39.68
C ASN A 455 -7.11 -12.06 -38.50
N TYR A 456 -7.85 -10.99 -38.80
CA TYR A 456 -8.63 -10.25 -37.81
C TYR A 456 -9.77 -11.11 -37.26
N GLY A 457 -10.45 -11.88 -38.12
CA GLY A 457 -11.52 -12.80 -37.71
C GLY A 457 -11.04 -13.92 -36.78
N VAL A 458 -9.90 -14.56 -37.08
CA VAL A 458 -9.31 -15.60 -36.20
C VAL A 458 -9.00 -15.04 -34.81
N LEU A 459 -8.34 -13.88 -34.75
CA LEU A 459 -7.98 -13.27 -33.48
C LEU A 459 -9.21 -12.84 -32.68
N PHE A 460 -10.22 -12.29 -33.35
CA PHE A 460 -11.48 -11.91 -32.71
C PHE A 460 -12.22 -13.11 -32.13
N GLU A 461 -12.33 -14.24 -32.85
CA GLU A 461 -13.02 -15.43 -32.33
C GLU A 461 -12.32 -16.02 -31.10
N ILE A 462 -10.99 -15.98 -31.02
CA ILE A 462 -10.25 -16.41 -29.83
C ILE A 462 -10.52 -15.47 -28.64
N ILE A 463 -10.52 -14.15 -28.88
CA ILE A 463 -10.86 -13.16 -27.84
C ILE A 463 -12.32 -13.33 -27.42
N ASN A 464 -13.22 -13.63 -28.37
CA ASN A 464 -14.62 -13.89 -28.09
C ASN A 464 -14.77 -15.10 -27.17
N ASP A 465 -14.14 -16.23 -27.48
CA ASP A 465 -14.16 -17.43 -26.62
C ASP A 465 -13.66 -17.11 -25.20
N MET A 466 -12.55 -16.35 -25.07
CA MET A 466 -11.97 -15.96 -23.78
C MET A 466 -12.89 -15.06 -22.95
N VAL A 467 -13.66 -14.18 -23.58
CA VAL A 467 -14.54 -13.19 -22.93
C VAL A 467 -15.91 -13.78 -22.63
N THR A 468 -16.45 -14.65 -23.49
CA THR A 468 -17.76 -15.29 -23.28
C THR A 468 -17.68 -16.37 -22.21
N HIS A 469 -16.61 -17.18 -22.20
CA HIS A 469 -16.39 -18.26 -21.23
C HIS A 469 -15.07 -18.08 -20.47
N PRO A 470 -14.93 -17.05 -19.63
CA PRO A 470 -13.66 -16.72 -19.01
C PRO A 470 -13.27 -17.72 -17.91
N LEU A 471 -12.04 -18.23 -17.98
CA LEU A 471 -11.43 -19.05 -16.93
C LEU A 471 -10.69 -18.23 -15.87
N ILE A 472 -10.41 -16.95 -16.16
CA ILE A 472 -9.72 -15.98 -15.30
C ILE A 472 -10.52 -14.67 -15.29
N ASN A 473 -10.20 -13.74 -14.40
CA ASN A 473 -10.94 -12.48 -14.29
C ASN A 473 -10.91 -11.62 -15.57
N ASN A 474 -11.96 -10.83 -15.78
CA ASN A 474 -12.08 -9.92 -16.94
C ASN A 474 -10.91 -8.92 -17.03
N TRP A 475 -10.42 -8.41 -15.90
CA TRP A 475 -9.28 -7.50 -15.91
C TRP A 475 -7.97 -8.20 -16.31
N GLU A 476 -7.77 -9.50 -15.98
CA GLU A 476 -6.58 -10.26 -16.40
C GLU A 476 -6.61 -10.47 -17.91
N ILE A 477 -7.80 -10.68 -18.48
CA ILE A 477 -8.01 -10.71 -19.93
C ILE A 477 -7.65 -9.36 -20.54
N MET A 478 -8.15 -8.24 -19.98
CA MET A 478 -7.84 -6.90 -20.48
C MET A 478 -6.35 -6.56 -20.35
N ASP A 479 -5.67 -6.98 -19.29
CA ASP A 479 -4.23 -6.77 -19.10
C ASP A 479 -3.41 -7.49 -20.19
N LEU A 480 -3.77 -8.74 -20.48
CA LEU A 480 -3.19 -9.51 -21.58
C LEU A 480 -3.41 -8.82 -22.94
N LEU A 481 -4.59 -8.24 -23.17
CA LEU A 481 -4.92 -7.58 -24.44
C LEU A 481 -4.31 -6.18 -24.59
N MET A 482 -4.16 -5.43 -23.50
CA MET A 482 -3.72 -4.03 -23.53
C MET A 482 -2.23 -3.83 -23.28
N TYR A 483 -1.68 -4.53 -22.30
CA TYR A 483 -0.39 -4.17 -21.70
C TYR A 483 0.71 -5.22 -21.90
N ASP A 484 0.36 -6.43 -22.33
CA ASP A 484 1.35 -7.49 -22.51
C ASP A 484 2.24 -7.28 -23.76
N ARG A 485 3.40 -6.65 -23.55
CA ARG A 485 4.35 -6.29 -24.60
C ARG A 485 5.02 -7.50 -25.29
N GLU A 486 4.93 -8.71 -24.72
CA GLU A 486 5.52 -9.89 -25.35
C GLU A 486 4.64 -10.42 -26.49
N ILE A 487 3.33 -10.15 -26.46
CA ILE A 487 2.37 -10.60 -27.48
C ILE A 487 2.41 -9.70 -28.71
N TYR A 488 2.28 -8.39 -28.50
CA TYR A 488 2.37 -7.37 -29.55
C TYR A 488 2.68 -6.01 -28.94
N TYR A 489 3.45 -5.16 -29.63
CA TYR A 489 3.72 -3.80 -29.14
C TYR A 489 4.05 -2.87 -30.29
N LYS A 490 3.36 -1.72 -30.38
CA LYS A 490 3.62 -0.67 -31.38
C LYS A 490 4.00 0.64 -30.69
N LEU A 491 5.08 1.26 -31.17
CA LEU A 491 5.54 2.61 -30.80
C LEU A 491 5.35 3.56 -32.00
N ASP A 492 4.84 4.76 -31.75
CA ASP A 492 4.82 5.82 -32.74
C ASP A 492 6.05 6.75 -32.61
N GLU A 493 6.57 7.24 -33.73
CA GLU A 493 7.70 8.18 -33.75
C GLU A 493 7.17 9.60 -33.48
N GLY A 494 7.17 10.03 -32.22
CA GLY A 494 6.93 11.44 -31.86
C GLY A 494 5.97 11.67 -30.69
N GLN A 495 5.15 10.67 -30.34
CA GLN A 495 4.38 10.65 -29.10
C GLN A 495 4.31 9.21 -28.61
N ALA A 496 4.81 8.95 -27.41
CA ALA A 496 4.84 7.62 -26.85
C ALA A 496 3.41 7.20 -26.47
N TRP A 497 2.77 6.42 -27.32
CA TRP A 497 1.52 5.73 -27.00
C TRP A 497 1.73 4.24 -27.24
N GLY A 498 1.90 3.47 -26.16
CA GLY A 498 2.02 2.02 -26.24
C GLY A 498 0.64 1.36 -26.31
N SER A 499 0.37 0.57 -27.34
CA SER A 499 -0.78 -0.35 -27.37
C SER A 499 -0.33 -1.76 -27.80
N CYS A 500 -0.91 -2.78 -27.16
CA CYS A 500 -0.72 -4.19 -27.51
C CYS A 500 -1.75 -4.61 -28.57
N LEU A 501 -2.65 -5.54 -28.27
CA LEU A 501 -3.63 -6.12 -29.20
C LEU A 501 -4.83 -5.19 -29.44
N ILE A 502 -5.25 -4.48 -28.39
CA ILE A 502 -6.36 -3.53 -28.45
C ILE A 502 -5.90 -2.12 -28.08
N CYS A 503 -6.52 -1.11 -28.68
CA CYS A 503 -6.21 0.29 -28.48
C CYS A 503 -7.47 1.08 -28.18
N ASN A 504 -7.38 2.07 -27.28
CA ASN A 504 -8.50 2.96 -26.96
C ASN A 504 -8.94 3.76 -28.22
N SER A 505 -10.24 3.97 -28.38
CA SER A 505 -10.80 4.71 -29.51
C SER A 505 -10.22 6.12 -29.68
N ASN A 506 -9.95 6.83 -28.59
CA ASN A 506 -9.37 8.17 -28.62
C ASN A 506 -7.94 8.17 -29.18
N LEU A 507 -7.24 7.06 -28.99
CA LEU A 507 -5.86 6.82 -29.40
C LEU A 507 -5.71 6.23 -30.80
N SER A 508 -6.74 5.55 -31.28
CA SER A 508 -6.70 4.86 -32.57
C SER A 508 -6.48 5.80 -33.76
N LYS A 509 -6.88 7.07 -33.63
CA LYS A 509 -6.76 8.12 -34.66
C LYS A 509 -5.31 8.57 -34.90
N SER A 510 -4.47 8.60 -33.86
CA SER A 510 -3.07 9.06 -33.92
C SER A 510 -2.09 7.97 -34.34
N VAL A 511 -2.37 6.69 -34.02
CA VAL A 511 -1.53 5.50 -34.36
C VAL A 511 -1.44 5.22 -35.89
N ARG A 512 -2.11 6.02 -36.73
CA ARG A 512 -2.29 5.84 -38.19
C ARG A 512 -1.41 6.70 -39.10
N LEU A 513 -0.33 7.30 -38.61
CA LEU A 513 0.53 8.14 -39.46
C LEU A 513 1.99 7.67 -39.50
N GLY A 514 2.22 6.49 -40.10
CA GLY A 514 3.53 6.13 -40.63
C GLY A 514 3.46 6.09 -42.16
N GLU A 515 4.08 7.06 -42.84
CA GLU A 515 4.05 7.23 -44.31
C GLU A 515 4.65 6.06 -45.12
N SER A 516 5.25 5.05 -44.48
CA SER A 516 5.94 3.94 -45.15
C SER A 516 5.12 2.64 -45.32
N ASP A 517 3.80 2.67 -45.17
CA ASP A 517 2.93 1.49 -45.11
C ASP A 517 2.41 0.97 -46.47
N SER A 518 3.27 0.97 -47.50
CA SER A 518 2.92 0.61 -48.88
C SER A 518 3.44 -0.78 -49.34
N PHE A 519 3.25 -1.83 -48.54
CA PHE A 519 3.45 -3.21 -49.03
C PHE A 519 2.10 -3.83 -49.48
N LYS A 520 1.89 -3.84 -50.80
CA LYS A 520 1.02 -4.60 -51.75
C LYS A 520 -0.18 -5.47 -51.30
N GLY A 521 -0.46 -5.68 -50.01
CA GLY A 521 -1.69 -6.29 -49.49
C GLY A 521 -2.79 -5.27 -49.18
N ASN A 522 -2.39 -4.06 -48.77
CA ASN A 522 -3.26 -2.96 -48.37
C ASN A 522 -3.26 -1.84 -49.42
N ASP A 523 -3.58 -2.17 -50.67
CA ASP A 523 -3.76 -1.15 -51.71
C ASP A 523 -5.00 -0.31 -51.37
N ASN A 524 -4.75 0.93 -50.94
CA ASN A 524 -5.65 2.09 -50.91
C ASN A 524 -6.89 2.08 -49.99
N GLY A 525 -6.83 1.47 -48.80
CA GLY A 525 -7.98 1.52 -47.87
C GLY A 525 -7.60 1.54 -46.41
N VAL A 526 -7.82 2.68 -45.76
CA VAL A 526 -7.86 2.86 -44.30
C VAL A 526 -8.82 1.83 -43.72
N TYR A 527 -8.32 0.86 -42.94
CA TYR A 527 -9.15 -0.14 -42.27
C TYR A 527 -10.17 0.58 -41.39
N ARG A 528 -11.47 0.28 -41.43
CA ARG A 528 -12.42 0.93 -40.51
C ARG A 528 -12.11 0.55 -39.04
N GLU A 529 -12.14 1.54 -38.14
CA GLU A 529 -11.82 1.38 -36.71
C GLU A 529 -12.88 0.54 -35.98
N ASP A 530 -14.09 0.49 -36.51
CA ASP A 530 -15.33 0.06 -35.85
C ASP A 530 -15.84 -1.35 -36.26
N LEU A 531 -14.97 -2.26 -36.73
CA LEU A 531 -15.43 -3.61 -37.11
C LEU A 531 -15.95 -4.43 -35.93
N HIS A 532 -15.21 -4.50 -34.83
CA HIS A 532 -15.73 -5.04 -33.57
C HIS A 532 -15.40 -4.02 -32.49
N SER A 533 -16.40 -3.65 -31.70
CA SER A 533 -16.23 -2.70 -30.60
C SER A 533 -16.15 -3.46 -29.29
N ILE A 534 -15.08 -3.23 -28.53
CA ILE A 534 -14.87 -3.83 -27.22
C ILE A 534 -15.03 -2.71 -26.19
N PHE A 535 -15.98 -2.84 -25.26
CA PHE A 535 -16.18 -1.86 -24.18
C PHE A 535 -15.71 -2.42 -22.85
N TYR A 536 -14.98 -1.61 -22.10
CA TYR A 536 -14.50 -1.95 -20.76
C TYR A 536 -14.34 -0.66 -19.95
N LYS A 537 -14.91 -0.60 -18.74
CA LYS A 537 -14.93 0.60 -17.86
C LYS A 537 -15.44 1.87 -18.55
N GLY A 538 -16.53 1.75 -19.31
CA GLY A 538 -17.12 2.87 -20.07
C GLY A 538 -16.25 3.39 -21.23
N LYS A 539 -15.11 2.75 -21.53
CA LYS A 539 -14.21 3.13 -22.62
C LYS A 539 -14.32 2.15 -23.77
N LYS A 540 -14.26 2.68 -25.00
CA LYS A 540 -14.31 1.89 -26.24
C LYS A 540 -12.89 1.55 -26.72
N TYR A 541 -12.69 0.30 -27.13
CA TYR A 541 -11.43 -0.24 -27.61
C TYR A 541 -11.60 -0.92 -28.97
N TYR A 542 -10.54 -0.87 -29.77
CA TYR A 542 -10.46 -1.44 -31.11
C TYR A 542 -9.28 -2.41 -31.22
N LEU A 543 -9.51 -3.54 -31.88
CA LEU A 543 -8.47 -4.52 -32.17
C LEU A 543 -7.53 -4.00 -33.29
N VAL A 544 -6.23 -4.13 -33.09
CA VAL A 544 -5.22 -3.66 -34.03
C VAL A 544 -5.19 -4.57 -35.27
N SER A 545 -5.17 -3.98 -36.47
CA SER A 545 -5.42 -4.69 -37.73
C SER A 545 -4.16 -5.14 -38.50
N LYS A 546 -2.94 -4.77 -38.06
CA LYS A 546 -1.70 -5.02 -38.80
C LYS A 546 -1.05 -6.36 -38.39
N ILE A 547 -1.59 -7.45 -38.91
CA ILE A 547 -1.11 -8.81 -38.66
C ILE A 547 -0.81 -9.49 -39.99
N LYS A 548 0.39 -10.08 -40.11
CA LYS A 548 0.80 -10.81 -41.31
C LYS A 548 0.43 -12.29 -41.19
N THR A 549 0.03 -12.87 -42.32
CA THR A 549 -0.15 -14.32 -42.45
C THR A 549 1.18 -14.96 -42.85
N GLU A 550 1.52 -16.11 -42.26
CA GLU A 550 2.65 -16.91 -42.74
C GLU A 550 2.43 -17.41 -44.17
N SER A 551 3.54 -17.69 -44.86
CA SER A 551 3.55 -18.24 -46.22
C SER A 551 3.80 -19.76 -46.27
N SER A 552 4.05 -20.42 -45.13
CA SER A 552 4.38 -21.85 -45.08
C SER A 552 4.23 -22.44 -43.68
N ALA A 553 3.93 -23.74 -43.60
CA ALA A 553 3.94 -24.53 -42.38
C ALA A 553 5.27 -24.42 -41.61
N ARG A 554 5.21 -24.26 -40.28
CA ARG A 554 6.39 -24.18 -39.41
C ARG A 554 6.05 -24.53 -37.95
N ILE A 555 7.08 -24.89 -37.19
CA ILE A 555 7.01 -25.12 -35.73
C ILE A 555 7.88 -24.05 -35.06
N THR A 556 7.27 -23.25 -34.18
CA THR A 556 7.99 -22.24 -33.38
C THR A 556 7.68 -22.49 -31.90
N ARG A 557 8.72 -22.66 -31.07
CA ARG A 557 8.54 -22.81 -29.61
C ARG A 557 8.12 -21.48 -28.97
N ILE A 558 7.42 -21.52 -27.84
CA ILE A 558 6.92 -20.34 -27.11
C ILE A 558 8.03 -19.35 -26.79
N ASN A 559 9.20 -19.82 -26.36
CA ASN A 559 10.37 -18.96 -26.07
C ASN A 559 10.93 -18.21 -27.30
N GLN A 560 10.61 -18.68 -28.50
CA GLN A 560 10.94 -18.03 -29.78
C GLN A 560 9.81 -17.11 -30.27
N CYS A 561 8.57 -17.32 -29.81
CA CYS A 561 7.44 -16.43 -30.06
C CYS A 561 7.52 -15.12 -29.25
N ARG A 562 8.22 -15.12 -28.10
CA ARG A 562 8.35 -13.93 -27.23
C ARG A 562 9.15 -12.80 -27.90
N LEU A 563 8.60 -11.59 -27.90
CA LEU A 563 9.29 -10.39 -28.36
C LEU A 563 10.35 -9.94 -27.34
N ARG A 564 11.64 -10.02 -27.70
CA ARG A 564 12.77 -9.69 -26.80
C ARG A 564 13.26 -8.24 -26.86
N ARG A 565 12.88 -7.48 -27.90
CA ARG A 565 13.21 -6.06 -28.06
C ARG A 565 12.10 -5.30 -28.76
N VAL A 566 11.91 -4.06 -28.36
CA VAL A 566 11.02 -3.07 -28.98
C VAL A 566 11.69 -2.56 -30.26
N VAL A 567 11.59 -3.31 -31.35
CA VAL A 567 12.06 -2.87 -32.67
C VAL A 567 10.96 -3.12 -33.68
N ARG A 568 10.60 -2.07 -34.43
CA ARG A 568 9.62 -1.95 -35.51
C ARG A 568 9.53 -3.16 -36.46
N ARG A 569 8.94 -4.28 -36.02
CA ARG A 569 8.80 -5.48 -36.85
C ARG A 569 7.40 -6.06 -36.80
N GLU A 570 6.96 -6.49 -37.98
CA GLU A 570 5.73 -7.21 -38.26
C GLU A 570 5.64 -8.48 -37.40
N VAL A 571 4.52 -8.69 -36.69
CA VAL A 571 4.27 -9.90 -35.89
C VAL A 571 3.35 -10.85 -36.66
N SER A 572 3.66 -12.14 -36.60
CA SER A 572 2.88 -13.19 -37.27
C SER A 572 1.63 -13.56 -36.48
N LEU A 573 0.52 -13.87 -37.17
CA LEU A 573 -0.73 -14.32 -36.55
C LEU A 573 -0.50 -15.56 -35.67
N TYR A 574 0.15 -16.61 -36.18
CA TYR A 574 0.41 -17.83 -35.42
C TYR A 574 1.24 -17.57 -34.17
N THR A 575 2.33 -16.78 -34.24
CA THR A 575 3.14 -16.50 -33.05
C THR A 575 2.37 -15.70 -31.99
N MET A 576 1.52 -14.77 -32.45
CA MET A 576 0.69 -13.93 -31.59
C MET A 576 -0.39 -14.74 -30.89
N VAL A 577 -1.18 -15.49 -31.66
CA VAL A 577 -2.27 -16.34 -31.17
C VAL A 577 -1.73 -17.42 -30.23
N LYS A 578 -0.66 -18.11 -30.64
CA LYS A 578 -0.01 -19.15 -29.83
C LYS A 578 0.47 -18.61 -28.48
N LEU A 579 1.06 -17.40 -28.47
CA LEU A 579 1.54 -16.77 -27.24
C LEU A 579 0.39 -16.24 -26.37
N LEU A 580 -0.67 -15.68 -26.98
CA LEU A 580 -1.87 -15.23 -26.28
C LEU A 580 -2.56 -16.38 -25.55
N VAL A 581 -2.84 -17.49 -26.25
CA VAL A 581 -3.48 -18.69 -25.67
C VAL A 581 -2.58 -19.32 -24.60
N TYR A 582 -1.28 -19.42 -24.85
CA TYR A 582 -0.33 -19.92 -23.86
C TYR A 582 -0.37 -19.08 -22.57
N LYS A 583 -0.34 -17.75 -22.69
CA LYS A 583 -0.36 -16.85 -21.53
C LYS A 583 -1.69 -16.88 -20.78
N TYR A 584 -2.81 -17.00 -21.50
CA TYR A 584 -4.13 -17.18 -20.91
C TYR A 584 -4.24 -18.47 -20.09
N LEU A 585 -3.90 -19.62 -20.69
CA LEU A 585 -3.93 -20.91 -19.98
C LEU A 585 -2.90 -20.98 -18.84
N HIS A 586 -1.75 -20.33 -19.00
CA HIS A 586 -0.76 -20.22 -17.92
C HIS A 586 -1.23 -19.31 -16.77
N ALA A 587 -2.02 -18.26 -17.05
CA ALA A 587 -2.67 -17.47 -16.02
C ALA A 587 -3.70 -18.32 -15.26
N TYR A 588 -4.51 -19.10 -15.98
CA TYR A 588 -5.44 -20.04 -15.37
C TYR A 588 -4.74 -21.11 -14.50
N LEU A 589 -3.65 -21.72 -15.00
CA LEU A 589 -2.84 -22.68 -14.24
C LEU A 589 -2.32 -22.07 -12.92
N ARG A 590 -1.81 -20.84 -12.98
CA ARG A 590 -1.31 -20.12 -11.79
C ARG A 590 -2.43 -19.93 -10.76
N ASN A 591 -3.63 -19.57 -11.21
CA ASN A 591 -4.79 -19.39 -10.34
C ASN A 591 -5.21 -20.74 -9.71
N LEU A 592 -5.21 -21.84 -10.47
CA LEU A 592 -5.47 -23.20 -9.97
C LEU A 592 -4.46 -23.64 -8.89
N GLU A 593 -3.17 -23.41 -9.13
CA GLU A 593 -2.10 -23.72 -8.17
C GLU A 593 -2.26 -22.92 -6.87
N ALA A 594 -2.65 -21.65 -6.97
CA ALA A 594 -2.88 -20.79 -5.81
C ALA A 594 -4.07 -21.26 -4.94
N VAL A 595 -5.18 -21.69 -5.55
CA VAL A 595 -6.33 -22.29 -4.83
C VAL A 595 -5.91 -23.56 -4.09
N LYS A 596 -5.11 -24.41 -4.74
CA LYS A 596 -4.61 -25.67 -4.16
C LYS A 596 -3.73 -25.42 -2.93
N CYS A 597 -2.90 -24.37 -2.94
CA CYS A 597 -2.11 -23.98 -1.77
C CYS A 597 -2.97 -23.40 -0.63
N ALA A 598 -4.09 -22.75 -0.95
CA ALA A 598 -4.92 -22.03 0.03
C ALA A 598 -5.97 -22.91 0.73
N THR A 599 -6.46 -23.98 0.09
CA THR A 599 -7.54 -24.84 0.63
C THR A 599 -7.03 -26.25 0.94
N SER A 600 -7.17 -26.70 2.18
CA SER A 600 -6.84 -28.08 2.63
C SER A 600 -7.87 -29.14 2.19
N SER A 601 -8.72 -28.83 1.20
CA SER A 601 -9.78 -29.70 0.68
C SER A 601 -9.65 -29.91 -0.83
N ASP A 602 -10.12 -31.08 -1.33
CA ASP A 602 -10.13 -31.58 -2.72
C ASP A 602 -10.94 -30.74 -3.76
N SER A 603 -11.01 -29.40 -3.62
CA SER A 603 -11.76 -28.51 -4.54
C SER A 603 -11.13 -28.41 -5.94
N VAL A 604 -9.85 -28.75 -6.09
CA VAL A 604 -9.12 -28.83 -7.35
C VAL A 604 -8.70 -30.28 -7.57
N ARG A 605 -9.17 -30.90 -8.65
CA ARG A 605 -8.73 -32.24 -9.02
C ARG A 605 -7.32 -32.13 -9.59
N ASP A 606 -6.34 -32.87 -9.09
CA ASP A 606 -4.98 -32.95 -9.68
C ASP A 606 -4.99 -33.23 -11.19
N LYS A 607 -6.05 -33.90 -11.66
CA LYS A 607 -6.32 -34.16 -13.08
C LYS A 607 -6.52 -32.89 -13.93
N GLU A 608 -7.05 -31.81 -13.35
CA GLU A 608 -7.29 -30.53 -14.02
C GLU A 608 -5.97 -29.78 -14.21
N ILE A 609 -5.16 -29.67 -13.16
CA ILE A 609 -3.79 -29.12 -13.24
C ILE A 609 -2.94 -29.93 -14.25
N ALA A 610 -3.05 -31.26 -14.24
CA ALA A 610 -2.36 -32.11 -15.19
C ALA A 610 -2.83 -31.91 -16.64
N ALA A 611 -4.14 -31.69 -16.86
CA ALA A 611 -4.70 -31.42 -18.18
C ALA A 611 -4.21 -30.07 -18.75
N VAL A 612 -4.23 -29.00 -17.94
CA VAL A 612 -3.72 -27.68 -18.38
C VAL A 612 -2.22 -27.75 -18.69
N ASN A 613 -1.43 -28.46 -17.87
CA ASN A 613 -0.01 -28.67 -18.15
C ASN A 613 0.24 -29.45 -19.44
N ALA A 614 -0.58 -30.47 -19.74
CA ALA A 614 -0.50 -31.22 -21.00
C ALA A 614 -0.82 -30.32 -22.20
N ASP A 615 -1.86 -29.47 -22.10
CA ASP A 615 -2.24 -28.55 -23.16
C ASP A 615 -1.17 -27.47 -23.40
N LEU A 616 -0.49 -26.99 -22.34
CA LEU A 616 0.64 -26.07 -22.47
C LEU A 616 1.84 -26.72 -23.20
N GLN A 617 2.08 -28.02 -23.00
CA GLN A 617 3.11 -28.77 -23.73
C GLN A 617 2.73 -28.98 -25.20
N VAL A 618 1.47 -29.38 -25.46
CA VAL A 618 0.93 -29.51 -26.82
C VAL A 618 1.00 -28.18 -27.55
N LEU A 619 0.65 -27.08 -26.89
CA LEU A 619 0.80 -25.74 -27.43
C LEU A 619 2.26 -25.46 -27.78
N ASP A 620 3.25 -25.70 -26.89
CA ASP A 620 4.65 -25.43 -27.22
C ASP A 620 5.12 -26.16 -28.50
N GLU A 621 4.68 -27.40 -28.69
CA GLU A 621 5.01 -28.24 -29.85
C GLU A 621 4.11 -28.06 -31.08
N MET A 622 2.97 -27.36 -30.95
CA MET A 622 1.96 -27.20 -32.00
C MET A 622 2.55 -26.63 -33.29
N ALA A 623 2.37 -27.36 -34.39
CA ALA A 623 2.82 -26.99 -35.73
C ALA A 623 1.72 -26.24 -36.50
N LEU A 624 2.09 -25.19 -37.23
CA LEU A 624 1.17 -24.59 -38.21
C LEU A 624 1.12 -25.48 -39.47
N HIS A 625 -0.06 -25.87 -39.95
CA HIS A 625 -0.25 -26.78 -41.08
C HIS A 625 -1.39 -26.35 -42.02
N GLY A 626 -1.27 -26.67 -43.33
CA GLY A 626 -2.20 -26.26 -44.39
C GLY A 626 -1.49 -25.99 -45.73
N GLU A 627 -2.18 -26.18 -46.85
CA GLU A 627 -1.66 -25.94 -48.21
C GLU A 627 -1.97 -24.52 -48.72
N SER A 628 -3.03 -23.90 -48.19
CA SER A 628 -3.44 -22.52 -48.49
C SER A 628 -3.37 -21.60 -47.27
N ASN A 629 -3.30 -20.28 -47.47
CA ASN A 629 -3.32 -19.30 -46.37
C ASN A 629 -4.61 -19.36 -45.55
N ASP A 630 -5.73 -19.72 -46.18
CA ASP A 630 -7.02 -19.86 -45.50
C ASP A 630 -7.02 -21.14 -44.66
N GLU A 631 -6.55 -22.28 -45.20
CA GLU A 631 -6.35 -23.51 -44.43
C GLU A 631 -5.41 -23.32 -43.23
N LEU A 632 -4.29 -22.62 -43.39
CA LEU A 632 -3.36 -22.34 -42.30
C LEU A 632 -4.03 -21.60 -41.13
N ARG A 633 -4.96 -20.69 -41.42
CA ARG A 633 -5.72 -19.92 -40.41
C ARG A 633 -6.81 -20.75 -39.74
N LEU A 634 -7.55 -21.52 -40.55
CA LEU A 634 -8.64 -22.37 -40.08
C LEU A 634 -8.10 -23.49 -39.21
N ASN A 635 -7.03 -24.15 -39.64
CA ASN A 635 -6.34 -25.18 -38.88
C ASN A 635 -5.82 -24.64 -37.56
N LEU A 636 -5.22 -23.44 -37.54
CA LEU A 636 -4.78 -22.81 -36.30
C LEU A 636 -5.94 -22.61 -35.29
N LEU A 637 -7.09 -22.10 -35.77
CA LEU A 637 -8.26 -21.90 -34.90
C LEU A 637 -8.81 -23.24 -34.40
N ASN A 638 -8.92 -24.23 -35.28
CA ASN A 638 -9.42 -25.57 -34.96
C ASN A 638 -8.48 -26.31 -33.99
N ASP A 639 -7.17 -26.21 -34.18
CA ASP A 639 -6.17 -26.82 -33.31
C ASP A 639 -6.28 -26.25 -31.88
N ILE A 640 -6.47 -24.93 -31.74
CA ILE A 640 -6.70 -24.29 -30.43
C ILE A 640 -8.01 -24.75 -29.82
N ARG A 641 -9.10 -24.72 -30.59
CA ARG A 641 -10.42 -25.21 -30.15
C ARG A 641 -10.48 -26.71 -29.91
N SER A 642 -9.46 -27.48 -30.33
CA SER A 642 -9.34 -28.92 -30.06
C SER A 642 -8.63 -29.25 -28.75
N LEU A 643 -7.99 -28.26 -28.09
CA LEU A 643 -7.33 -28.46 -26.81
C LEU A 643 -8.36 -28.89 -25.76
N PRO A 644 -8.15 -29.99 -25.01
CA PRO A 644 -9.05 -30.48 -23.98
C PRO A 644 -9.55 -29.40 -23.00
N THR A 645 -8.67 -28.53 -22.51
CA THR A 645 -9.04 -27.43 -21.60
C THR A 645 -9.89 -26.37 -22.31
N TRP A 646 -9.57 -26.05 -23.57
CA TRP A 646 -10.32 -25.05 -24.35
C TRP A 646 -11.72 -25.57 -24.73
N GLN A 647 -11.83 -26.84 -25.12
CA GLN A 647 -13.15 -27.49 -25.34
C GLN A 647 -13.96 -27.48 -24.05
N ALA A 648 -13.35 -27.89 -22.94
CA ALA A 648 -14.02 -27.93 -21.66
C ALA A 648 -14.50 -26.55 -21.19
N MET A 649 -13.75 -25.49 -21.53
CA MET A 649 -14.12 -24.09 -21.28
C MET A 649 -15.36 -23.67 -22.07
N VAL A 650 -15.37 -23.92 -23.38
CA VAL A 650 -16.49 -23.55 -24.27
C VAL A 650 -17.75 -24.37 -23.96
N ASP A 651 -17.59 -25.65 -23.59
CA ASP A 651 -18.70 -26.53 -23.17
C ASP A 651 -19.14 -26.29 -21.71
N GLU A 652 -18.54 -25.33 -21.00
CA GLU A 652 -18.81 -24.97 -19.60
C GLU A 652 -18.68 -26.14 -18.61
N THR A 653 -17.84 -27.14 -18.93
CA THR A 653 -17.61 -28.33 -18.09
C THR A 653 -16.54 -28.13 -17.02
N ILE A 654 -15.68 -27.12 -17.18
CA ILE A 654 -14.71 -26.67 -16.18
C ILE A 654 -15.10 -25.28 -15.66
N LYS A 655 -14.89 -25.04 -14.37
CA LYS A 655 -15.10 -23.73 -13.76
C LYS A 655 -13.81 -22.91 -13.82
N GLY A 656 -13.95 -21.63 -14.16
CA GLY A 656 -12.87 -20.65 -13.99
C GLY A 656 -12.39 -20.54 -12.55
N VAL A 657 -11.21 -19.96 -12.37
CA VAL A 657 -10.66 -19.62 -11.07
C VAL A 657 -10.47 -18.12 -11.03
N TYR A 658 -11.31 -17.48 -10.24
CA TYR A 658 -11.39 -16.04 -10.17
C TYR A 658 -10.81 -15.56 -8.87
N LYS A 659 -10.09 -14.47 -8.97
CA LYS A 659 -9.54 -13.71 -7.89
C LYS A 659 -10.66 -12.87 -7.24
N THR A 660 -10.92 -13.08 -5.94
CA THR A 660 -11.89 -12.35 -5.11
C THR A 660 -11.23 -11.33 -4.21
N MET A 661 -11.93 -10.24 -3.94
CA MET A 661 -11.47 -9.28 -2.95
C MET A 661 -11.59 -9.96 -1.60
N ASP A 662 -10.48 -9.98 -0.86
CA ASP A 662 -10.54 -10.33 0.55
C ASP A 662 -11.33 -9.24 1.25
N ASN A 663 -12.32 -9.65 2.02
CA ASN A 663 -13.07 -8.74 2.86
C ASN A 663 -12.16 -8.24 3.99
N ARG A 664 -12.38 -6.97 4.34
CA ARG A 664 -11.91 -6.23 5.53
C ARG A 664 -10.56 -5.53 5.41
N TYR A 665 -10.66 -4.20 5.55
CA TYR A 665 -9.58 -3.25 5.80
C TYR A 665 -8.49 -3.78 6.74
N GLN A 666 -8.87 -4.58 7.73
CA GLN A 666 -7.95 -5.23 8.68
C GLN A 666 -6.88 -6.07 8.00
N SER A 667 -7.23 -6.87 6.99
CA SER A 667 -6.25 -7.72 6.29
C SER A 667 -5.22 -6.87 5.54
N VAL A 668 -5.65 -5.74 4.96
CA VAL A 668 -4.74 -4.79 4.32
C VAL A 668 -3.87 -4.09 5.37
N MET A 669 -4.43 -3.66 6.48
CA MET A 669 -3.70 -3.02 7.58
C MET A 669 -2.64 -3.95 8.19
N GLU A 670 -3.02 -5.19 8.53
CA GLU A 670 -2.10 -6.21 9.07
C GLU A 670 -1.02 -6.58 8.06
N SER A 671 -1.39 -6.74 6.78
CA SER A 671 -0.43 -7.09 5.74
C SER A 671 0.59 -5.97 5.49
N THR A 672 0.14 -4.72 5.42
CA THR A 672 1.03 -3.58 5.14
C THR A 672 1.85 -3.14 6.36
N GLY A 673 1.46 -3.56 7.57
CA GLY A 673 1.96 -3.02 8.83
C GLY A 673 1.53 -1.58 9.09
N ILE A 674 0.60 -1.05 8.27
CA ILE A 674 0.08 0.31 8.39
C ILE A 674 -1.25 0.22 9.15
N HIS A 675 -1.23 0.61 10.42
CA HIS A 675 -2.41 0.57 11.29
C HIS A 675 -3.26 1.85 11.23
N GLN A 676 -3.14 2.60 10.14
CA GLN A 676 -3.94 3.80 9.93
C GLN A 676 -4.54 3.83 8.52
N MET A 677 -5.83 4.11 8.44
CA MET A 677 -6.55 4.16 7.17
C MET A 677 -7.49 5.35 7.08
N ILE A 678 -7.88 5.69 5.87
CA ILE A 678 -8.82 6.75 5.53
C ILE A 678 -9.84 6.16 4.55
N LEU A 679 -11.11 6.17 4.96
CA LEU A 679 -12.25 5.92 4.08
C LEU A 679 -12.61 7.24 3.42
N GLN A 680 -12.34 7.38 2.12
CA GLN A 680 -12.60 8.60 1.37
C GLN A 680 -13.72 8.38 0.36
N GLY A 681 -14.52 9.40 0.10
CA GLY A 681 -15.48 9.37 -0.98
C GLY A 681 -16.48 10.50 -0.91
N PRO A 682 -17.40 10.55 -1.88
CA PRO A 682 -18.38 11.61 -1.97
C PRO A 682 -19.33 11.68 -0.76
N PRO A 683 -20.04 12.78 -0.55
CA PRO A 683 -20.99 12.89 0.55
C PRO A 683 -22.10 11.82 0.42
N GLY A 684 -22.48 11.22 1.55
CA GLY A 684 -23.56 10.23 1.58
C GLY A 684 -23.19 8.82 1.10
N THR A 685 -21.91 8.42 1.10
CA THR A 685 -21.49 7.04 0.79
C THR A 685 -21.33 6.16 2.03
N SER A 686 -22.08 6.46 3.09
CA SER A 686 -22.10 5.69 4.35
C SER A 686 -20.74 5.51 5.05
N LYS A 687 -19.74 6.38 4.82
CA LYS A 687 -18.38 6.23 5.38
C LYS A 687 -18.33 5.99 6.89
N THR A 688 -18.94 6.87 7.68
CA THR A 688 -19.00 6.75 9.14
C THR A 688 -19.75 5.50 9.59
N TYR A 689 -20.77 5.06 8.83
CA TYR A 689 -21.47 3.80 9.08
C TYR A 689 -20.59 2.59 8.75
N GLY A 690 -19.86 2.63 7.63
CA GLY A 690 -18.91 1.59 7.22
C GLY A 690 -17.76 1.42 8.24
N VAL A 691 -17.32 2.50 8.89
CA VAL A 691 -16.38 2.39 10.02
C VAL A 691 -17.03 1.68 11.21
N LYS A 692 -18.27 2.02 11.57
CA LYS A 692 -18.97 1.36 12.68
C LYS A 692 -19.19 -0.14 12.40
N GLU A 693 -19.59 -0.48 11.18
CA GLU A 693 -19.73 -1.86 10.73
C GLU A 693 -18.40 -2.60 10.80
N PHE A 694 -17.32 -2.00 10.31
CA PHE A 694 -15.97 -2.54 10.45
C PHE A 694 -15.59 -2.79 11.91
N LEU A 695 -15.85 -1.84 12.82
CA LEU A 695 -15.57 -2.02 14.25
C LEU A 695 -16.40 -3.15 14.88
N ALA A 696 -17.69 -3.24 14.54
CA ALA A 696 -18.56 -4.31 15.03
C ALA A 696 -18.08 -5.69 14.58
N GLU A 697 -17.60 -5.76 13.35
CA GLU A 697 -17.05 -6.94 12.74
C GLU A 697 -15.72 -7.36 13.39
N GLN A 698 -14.83 -6.40 13.72
CA GLN A 698 -13.61 -6.67 14.48
C GLN A 698 -13.91 -7.16 15.91
N ALA A 699 -14.97 -6.64 16.52
CA ALA A 699 -15.44 -7.08 17.84
C ALA A 699 -16.15 -8.45 17.82
N GLY A 700 -16.38 -9.04 16.64
CA GLY A 700 -17.03 -10.34 16.50
C GLY A 700 -18.55 -10.32 16.64
N PHE A 701 -19.20 -9.15 16.46
CA PHE A 701 -20.66 -9.03 16.55
C PHE A 701 -21.42 -9.57 15.32
N GLY A 702 -20.72 -9.84 14.22
CA GLY A 702 -21.31 -10.40 12.99
C GLY A 702 -22.21 -9.42 12.21
N GLU A 703 -22.96 -9.92 11.24
CA GLU A 703 -23.80 -9.11 10.32
C GLU A 703 -25.01 -8.45 11.00
N ASN A 704 -25.46 -8.95 12.16
CA ASN A 704 -26.61 -8.41 12.91
C ASN A 704 -26.18 -7.50 14.07
N TRP A 705 -25.15 -6.68 13.88
CA TRP A 705 -24.68 -5.76 14.91
C TRP A 705 -25.70 -4.65 15.18
N SER A 706 -25.69 -4.11 16.40
CA SER A 706 -26.53 -2.98 16.83
C SER A 706 -25.67 -1.85 17.37
N GLU A 707 -26.16 -0.61 17.31
CA GLU A 707 -25.46 0.52 17.93
C GLU A 707 -25.29 0.35 19.44
N GLU A 708 -26.20 -0.35 20.11
CA GLU A 708 -26.10 -0.64 21.55
C GLU A 708 -24.93 -1.58 21.85
N ASN A 709 -24.76 -2.64 21.06
CA ASN A 709 -23.63 -3.56 21.18
C ASN A 709 -22.29 -2.86 20.89
N LEU A 710 -22.27 -1.95 19.90
CA LEU A 710 -21.05 -1.21 19.59
C LEU A 710 -20.71 -0.18 20.68
N LYS A 711 -21.72 0.47 21.29
CA LYS A 711 -21.53 1.39 22.42
C LYS A 711 -21.02 0.70 23.68
N SER A 712 -21.34 -0.58 23.91
CA SER A 712 -20.85 -1.29 25.11
C SER A 712 -19.33 -1.47 25.13
N ILE A 713 -18.68 -1.39 23.96
CA ILE A 713 -17.23 -1.51 23.82
C ILE A 713 -16.52 -0.16 23.57
N GLN A 714 -17.26 0.94 23.59
CA GLN A 714 -16.70 2.28 23.48
C GLN A 714 -15.97 2.66 24.77
N LEU A 715 -14.82 3.33 24.66
CA LEU A 715 -14.06 3.79 25.81
C LEU A 715 -14.82 4.84 26.62
N VAL A 716 -14.65 4.77 27.94
CA VAL A 716 -15.27 5.73 28.88
C VAL A 716 -14.19 6.65 29.41
N THR A 717 -14.48 7.95 29.52
CA THR A 717 -13.57 8.90 30.15
C THR A 717 -13.83 8.96 31.66
N LYS A 718 -12.83 8.63 32.49
CA LYS A 718 -12.85 8.77 33.96
C LYS A 718 -11.63 9.57 34.40
N GLU A 719 -11.85 10.59 35.24
CA GLU A 719 -10.78 11.45 35.76
C GLU A 719 -9.89 12.09 34.67
N ASP A 720 -10.48 12.39 33.50
CA ASP A 720 -9.78 12.92 32.31
C ASP A 720 -8.87 11.88 31.61
N GLU A 721 -9.04 10.60 31.89
CA GLU A 721 -8.34 9.48 31.23
C GLU A 721 -9.30 8.50 30.57
N TYR A 722 -8.85 7.77 29.54
CA TYR A 722 -9.63 6.65 29.01
C TYR A 722 -9.53 5.43 29.92
N ALA A 723 -10.68 4.81 30.15
CA ALA A 723 -10.83 3.54 30.86
C ALA A 723 -11.67 2.58 30.00
N LEU A 724 -11.39 1.28 30.17
CA LEU A 724 -12.21 0.24 29.54
C LEU A 724 -13.64 0.29 30.12
N PRO A 725 -14.67 0.08 29.30
CA PRO A 725 -16.04 -0.07 29.79
C PRO A 725 -16.15 -1.30 30.71
N THR A 726 -16.95 -1.19 31.76
CA THR A 726 -17.14 -2.25 32.77
C THR A 726 -18.53 -2.88 32.73
N GLU A 727 -19.48 -2.28 32.01
CA GLU A 727 -20.88 -2.75 31.93
C GLU A 727 -21.15 -3.37 30.55
N ASN A 728 -21.81 -4.53 30.51
CA ASN A 728 -22.26 -5.21 29.28
C ASN A 728 -21.16 -5.58 28.26
N VAL A 729 -19.92 -5.80 28.72
CA VAL A 729 -18.79 -6.25 27.88
C VAL A 729 -18.71 -7.77 27.91
N GLN A 730 -18.57 -8.40 26.73
CA GLN A 730 -18.32 -9.85 26.64
C GLN A 730 -16.98 -10.20 27.32
N GLU A 731 -16.93 -11.29 28.09
CA GLU A 731 -15.76 -11.69 28.91
C GLU A 731 -14.43 -11.81 28.13
N ASN A 732 -14.48 -11.98 26.81
CA ASN A 732 -13.31 -12.10 25.91
C ASN A 732 -13.20 -11.00 24.85
N ASN A 733 -13.84 -9.83 25.04
CA ASN A 733 -13.72 -8.76 24.05
C ASN A 733 -12.27 -8.21 23.99
N LEU A 734 -11.71 -8.22 22.78
CA LEU A 734 -10.36 -7.72 22.49
C LEU A 734 -10.37 -6.33 21.83
N VAL A 735 -11.54 -5.80 21.48
CA VAL A 735 -11.65 -4.57 20.66
C VAL A 735 -12.31 -3.44 21.43
N TYR A 736 -11.67 -2.27 21.45
CA TYR A 736 -12.19 -1.05 22.06
C TYR A 736 -12.01 0.14 21.12
N TRP A 737 -12.89 1.13 21.20
CA TRP A 737 -12.84 2.26 20.27
C TRP A 737 -13.31 3.58 20.87
N ASP A 738 -12.98 4.67 20.20
CA ASP A 738 -13.60 5.99 20.38
C ASP A 738 -13.72 6.72 19.04
N ILE A 739 -14.61 7.72 18.95
CA ILE A 739 -14.81 8.54 17.75
C ILE A 739 -14.77 10.03 18.08
N ILE A 740 -14.04 10.77 17.26
CA ILE A 740 -14.02 12.24 17.26
C ILE A 740 -14.31 12.74 15.85
N GLN A 741 -14.66 14.02 15.74
CA GLN A 741 -14.80 14.71 14.46
C GLN A 741 -13.86 15.91 14.41
N PHE A 742 -13.12 16.08 13.31
CA PHE A 742 -12.24 17.23 13.10
C PHE A 742 -13.01 18.44 12.58
N HIS A 743 -12.56 19.62 13.00
CA HIS A 743 -13.09 20.91 12.58
C HIS A 743 -11.94 21.87 12.24
N PRO A 744 -12.16 22.96 11.48
CA PRO A 744 -11.09 23.87 11.06
C PRO A 744 -10.24 24.46 12.19
N SER A 745 -10.82 24.63 13.38
CA SER A 745 -10.11 25.15 14.56
C SER A 745 -9.44 24.07 15.42
N TYR A 746 -9.36 22.81 14.97
CA TYR A 746 -8.78 21.73 15.78
C TYR A 746 -7.26 21.92 15.82
N THR A 747 -6.68 21.92 17.01
CA THR A 747 -5.24 22.17 17.20
C THR A 747 -4.51 20.96 17.77
N TYR A 748 -3.18 21.03 17.82
CA TYR A 748 -2.36 20.04 18.50
C TYR A 748 -2.76 19.89 19.98
N GLU A 749 -3.04 21.02 20.65
CA GLU A 749 -3.39 21.11 22.07
C GLU A 749 -4.75 20.49 22.40
N ASP A 750 -5.58 20.26 21.38
CA ASP A 750 -6.88 19.58 21.49
C ASP A 750 -6.76 18.08 21.20
N PHE A 751 -5.76 17.66 20.40
CA PHE A 751 -5.66 16.28 19.91
C PHE A 751 -4.63 15.44 20.64
N VAL A 752 -3.43 15.97 20.86
CA VAL A 752 -2.27 15.20 21.35
C VAL A 752 -2.08 15.40 22.85
N ARG A 753 -1.61 16.59 23.24
CA ARG A 753 -1.35 17.00 24.62
C ARG A 753 -1.58 18.50 24.72
N GLY A 754 -2.14 18.96 25.83
CA GLY A 754 -2.40 20.37 26.02
C GLY A 754 -2.64 20.73 27.47
N ILE A 755 -2.96 22.00 27.71
CA ILE A 755 -3.24 22.53 29.04
C ILE A 755 -4.74 22.40 29.30
N SER A 756 -5.09 21.72 30.38
CA SER A 756 -6.45 21.64 30.89
C SER A 756 -6.59 22.55 32.12
N VAL A 757 -7.74 23.21 32.20
CA VAL A 757 -8.09 24.11 33.30
C VAL A 757 -9.12 23.40 34.16
N SER A 758 -8.77 23.09 35.41
CA SER A 758 -9.74 22.57 36.38
C SER A 758 -10.09 23.66 37.39
N ALA A 759 -11.35 24.08 37.38
CA ALA A 759 -11.95 24.79 38.50
C ALA A 759 -12.59 23.72 39.41
N THR A 760 -12.19 23.66 40.68
CA THR A 760 -12.98 22.89 41.66
C THR A 760 -14.36 23.52 41.78
N GLU A 761 -15.43 22.72 41.82
CA GLU A 761 -16.82 23.20 41.99
C GLU A 761 -17.00 24.09 43.22
N SER A 762 -16.11 23.98 44.21
CA SER A 762 -16.03 24.91 45.33
C SER A 762 -15.08 26.08 45.01
N ASN A 763 -15.63 27.29 44.92
CA ASN A 763 -14.89 28.56 44.86
C ASN A 763 -14.06 28.86 46.12
N ALA A 764 -14.08 27.99 47.13
CA ALA A 764 -13.24 28.08 48.30
C ALA A 764 -12.88 26.71 48.90
N SER A 765 -11.65 26.56 49.38
CA SER A 765 -11.23 25.46 50.25
C SER A 765 -11.41 25.89 51.71
N GLU A 766 -12.19 25.12 52.50
CA GLU A 766 -12.42 25.39 53.92
C GLU A 766 -11.33 24.75 54.78
N ILE A 767 -10.43 25.55 55.34
CA ILE A 767 -9.51 25.09 56.37
C ILE A 767 -10.21 25.17 57.72
N LYS A 768 -10.44 24.01 58.35
CA LYS A 768 -11.06 23.90 59.68
C LYS A 768 -9.99 23.73 60.73
N GLY A 769 -9.89 24.69 61.64
CA GLY A 769 -8.97 24.64 62.76
C GLY A 769 -9.69 24.70 64.09
N LYS A 770 -9.04 24.19 65.13
CA LYS A 770 -9.52 24.27 66.51
C LYS A 770 -8.44 24.89 67.37
N ILE A 771 -8.82 25.85 68.19
CA ILE A 771 -7.96 26.43 69.22
C ILE A 771 -8.34 25.76 70.53
N LEU A 772 -7.41 24.98 71.08
CA LEU A 772 -7.52 24.33 72.37
C LEU A 772 -7.03 25.27 73.46
N GLU A 773 -7.66 25.27 74.64
CA GLU A 773 -7.13 25.89 75.85
C GLU A 773 -6.99 24.79 76.92
N GLY A 774 -5.77 24.27 77.08
CA GLY A 774 -5.56 22.98 77.74
C GLY A 774 -5.95 21.82 76.80
N ASP A 775 -6.64 20.81 77.34
CA ASP A 775 -7.16 19.67 76.56
C ASP A 775 -8.58 19.91 75.99
N ASP A 776 -9.22 21.04 76.34
CA ASP A 776 -10.59 21.34 75.91
C ASP A 776 -10.64 22.28 74.69
N GLU A 777 -11.52 21.95 73.73
CA GLU A 777 -11.73 22.74 72.50
C GLU A 777 -12.46 24.06 72.81
N LYS A 778 -11.75 25.20 72.77
CA LYS A 778 -12.32 26.53 73.11
C LYS A 778 -12.95 27.27 71.92
N TYR A 779 -12.32 27.21 70.74
CA TYR A 779 -12.84 27.85 69.53
C TYR A 779 -12.64 26.98 68.30
N LYS A 780 -13.62 26.98 67.38
CA LYS A 780 -13.47 26.44 66.02
C LYS A 780 -13.46 27.61 65.05
N PHE A 781 -12.55 27.57 64.08
CA PHE A 781 -12.55 28.51 62.97
C PHE A 781 -12.60 27.77 61.64
N VAL A 782 -13.21 28.41 60.66
CA VAL A 782 -13.27 27.97 59.27
C VAL A 782 -12.74 29.11 58.42
N TYR A 783 -11.63 28.89 57.72
CA TYR A 783 -11.05 29.86 56.80
C TYR A 783 -11.30 29.41 55.37
N SER A 784 -11.99 30.25 54.59
CA SER A 784 -12.33 29.98 53.20
C SER A 784 -11.33 30.70 52.30
N GLN A 785 -10.40 29.96 51.69
CA GLN A 785 -9.46 30.51 50.70
C GLN A 785 -9.97 30.24 49.28
N PRO A 786 -9.96 31.23 48.36
CA PRO A 786 -10.32 30.98 46.97
C PRO A 786 -9.38 29.94 46.36
N VAL A 787 -9.95 28.89 45.75
CA VAL A 787 -9.12 27.89 45.07
C VAL A 787 -8.60 28.53 43.78
N PRO A 788 -7.29 28.68 43.59
CA PRO A 788 -6.75 29.24 42.36
C PRO A 788 -7.15 28.35 41.18
N VAL A 789 -7.34 28.97 40.01
CA VAL A 789 -7.53 28.23 38.76
C VAL A 789 -6.28 27.38 38.53
N MET A 790 -6.44 26.06 38.59
CA MET A 790 -5.34 25.12 38.43
C MET A 790 -5.21 24.76 36.96
N TYR A 791 -4.03 25.03 36.41
CA TYR A 791 -3.66 24.63 35.07
C TYR A 791 -2.84 23.35 35.19
N ARG A 792 -3.20 22.32 34.43
CA ARG A 792 -2.44 21.07 34.35
C ARG A 792 -2.23 20.65 32.92
N THR A 793 -1.03 20.18 32.58
CA THR A 793 -0.79 19.50 31.31
C THR A 793 -1.42 18.11 31.34
N VAL A 794 -2.16 17.76 30.29
CA VAL A 794 -2.85 16.47 30.19
C VAL A 794 -2.69 15.87 28.80
N ASN A 795 -2.79 14.54 28.74
CA ASN A 795 -3.00 13.86 27.47
C ASN A 795 -4.40 14.20 26.94
N ARG A 796 -4.50 14.49 25.64
CA ARG A 796 -5.77 14.68 24.92
C ARG A 796 -6.18 13.39 24.22
N THR A 797 -7.09 13.44 23.26
CA THR A 797 -7.69 12.26 22.61
C THR A 797 -6.65 11.22 22.18
N LEU A 798 -5.69 11.58 21.31
CA LEU A 798 -4.68 10.65 20.82
C LEU A 798 -3.71 10.23 21.93
N GLY A 799 -3.30 11.16 22.80
CA GLY A 799 -2.43 10.85 23.94
C GLY A 799 -3.07 9.88 24.95
N LYS A 800 -4.36 10.05 25.25
CA LYS A 800 -5.15 9.16 26.12
C LYS A 800 -5.27 7.79 25.49
N MET A 801 -5.58 7.74 24.18
CA MET A 801 -5.70 6.51 23.41
C MET A 801 -4.37 5.74 23.36
N ALA A 802 -3.26 6.43 23.08
CA ALA A 802 -1.93 5.85 23.06
C ALA A 802 -1.53 5.27 24.43
N ARG A 803 -1.85 5.97 25.53
CA ARG A 803 -1.54 5.50 26.88
C ARG A 803 -2.34 4.27 27.27
N ILE A 804 -3.65 4.23 27.01
CA ILE A 804 -4.46 3.04 27.31
C ILE A 804 -4.05 1.86 26.42
N ALA A 805 -3.78 2.08 25.14
CA ALA A 805 -3.32 1.03 24.24
C ALA A 805 -1.98 0.44 24.69
N ARG A 806 -1.02 1.28 25.10
CA ARG A 806 0.29 0.85 25.64
C ARG A 806 0.13 0.01 26.90
N LYS A 807 -0.78 0.41 27.81
CA LYS A 807 -1.06 -0.32 29.06
C LYS A 807 -1.52 -1.76 28.82
N TYR A 808 -2.21 -2.01 27.71
CA TYR A 808 -2.75 -3.33 27.36
C TYR A 808 -2.03 -3.99 26.17
N TYR A 809 -0.85 -3.50 25.82
CA TYR A 809 0.02 -4.09 24.81
C TYR A 809 0.84 -5.24 25.42
N ASN A 810 0.79 -6.42 24.81
CA ASN A 810 1.56 -7.58 25.23
C ASN A 810 2.78 -7.74 24.32
N SER A 811 3.98 -7.43 24.84
CA SER A 811 5.22 -7.52 24.06
C SER A 811 5.66 -8.95 23.75
N GLU A 812 5.24 -9.94 24.55
CA GLU A 812 5.58 -11.36 24.34
C GLU A 812 4.65 -12.04 23.33
N ASN A 813 3.41 -11.56 23.21
CA ASN A 813 2.44 -12.05 22.23
C ASN A 813 1.57 -10.91 21.67
N PRO A 814 2.08 -10.16 20.68
CA PRO A 814 1.39 -9.01 20.11
C PRO A 814 0.02 -9.33 19.53
N GLU A 815 -0.18 -10.53 18.95
CA GLU A 815 -1.44 -10.97 18.32
C GLU A 815 -2.60 -11.08 19.32
N ASN A 816 -2.31 -11.36 20.59
CA ASN A 816 -3.30 -11.44 21.67
C ASN A 816 -3.48 -10.12 22.44
N SER A 817 -2.86 -9.02 21.97
CA SER A 817 -3.07 -7.70 22.57
C SER A 817 -4.49 -7.19 22.31
N LYS A 818 -5.05 -6.46 23.28
CA LYS A 818 -6.30 -5.72 23.04
C LYS A 818 -6.05 -4.68 21.94
N LYS A 819 -6.92 -4.64 20.93
CA LYS A 819 -6.88 -3.70 19.81
C LYS A 819 -7.71 -2.46 20.15
N PHE A 820 -7.14 -1.29 19.92
CA PHE A 820 -7.77 0.01 20.18
C PHE A 820 -7.96 0.76 18.87
N TYR A 821 -9.15 1.29 18.60
CA TYR A 821 -9.46 2.02 17.38
C TYR A 821 -9.85 3.48 17.68
N LEU A 822 -9.12 4.44 17.12
CA LEU A 822 -9.48 5.85 17.14
C LEU A 822 -10.09 6.23 15.79
N VAL A 823 -11.38 6.52 15.79
CA VAL A 823 -12.08 7.00 14.59
C VAL A 823 -12.02 8.52 14.53
N ILE A 824 -11.56 9.06 13.41
CA ILE A 824 -11.46 10.50 13.15
C ILE A 824 -12.37 10.83 11.96
N ASP A 825 -13.58 11.28 12.26
CA ASP A 825 -14.55 11.69 11.27
C ASP A 825 -14.16 13.04 10.66
N GLU A 826 -14.36 13.21 9.35
CA GLU A 826 -13.99 14.43 8.61
C GLU A 826 -12.52 14.83 8.77
N ILE A 827 -11.62 13.84 8.69
CA ILE A 827 -10.19 13.99 8.99
C ILE A 827 -9.52 15.11 8.18
N ASN A 828 -10.00 15.39 6.96
CA ASN A 828 -9.44 16.45 6.14
C ASN A 828 -9.72 17.86 6.72
N ARG A 829 -10.79 18.08 7.48
CA ARG A 829 -11.24 19.43 7.93
C ARG A 829 -10.26 20.18 8.84
N ALA A 830 -9.22 19.52 9.34
CA ALA A 830 -8.13 20.15 10.07
C ALA A 830 -6.80 19.98 9.33
N ASN A 831 -5.86 20.89 9.54
CA ASN A 831 -4.51 20.70 9.01
C ASN A 831 -3.84 19.53 9.76
N LEU A 832 -3.78 18.38 9.10
CA LEU A 832 -3.25 17.15 9.68
C LEU A 832 -1.78 17.25 10.07
N ALA A 833 -0.99 18.02 9.33
CA ALA A 833 0.42 18.21 9.65
C ALA A 833 0.59 18.93 10.99
N THR A 834 -0.22 19.95 11.25
CA THR A 834 -0.16 20.72 12.51
C THR A 834 -0.82 19.98 13.67
N VAL A 835 -1.92 19.27 13.43
CA VAL A 835 -2.67 18.57 14.49
C VAL A 835 -1.91 17.35 15.01
N PHE A 836 -1.26 16.58 14.13
CA PHE A 836 -0.43 15.45 14.56
C PHE A 836 0.98 15.89 15.01
N GLY A 837 1.49 17.02 14.51
CA GLY A 837 2.80 17.55 14.90
C GLY A 837 3.93 16.53 14.74
N GLU A 838 4.69 16.31 15.82
CA GLU A 838 5.76 15.32 15.89
C GLU A 838 5.26 13.86 15.77
N LEU A 839 4.00 13.57 16.09
CA LEU A 839 3.47 12.21 16.09
C LEU A 839 3.25 11.65 14.69
N ILE A 840 3.36 12.47 13.66
CA ILE A 840 3.45 12.02 12.28
C ILE A 840 4.57 10.99 12.12
N TYR A 841 5.68 11.18 12.83
CA TYR A 841 6.79 10.23 12.87
C TYR A 841 6.40 8.94 13.60
N ALA A 842 5.71 9.04 14.73
CA ALA A 842 5.24 7.90 15.52
C ALA A 842 4.19 7.03 14.79
N LEU A 843 3.49 7.56 13.79
CA LEU A 843 2.59 6.76 12.95
C LEU A 843 3.34 5.75 12.06
N GLU A 844 4.58 6.07 11.69
CA GLU A 844 5.46 5.24 10.84
C GLU A 844 6.34 4.33 11.71
N TYR A 845 6.96 4.87 12.74
CA TYR A 845 7.79 4.13 13.69
C TYR A 845 6.99 3.83 14.96
N ARG A 846 6.06 2.87 14.83
CA ARG A 846 5.28 2.37 15.96
C ARG A 846 6.20 1.83 17.03
N ASP A 847 5.78 1.96 18.28
CA ASP A 847 6.54 1.55 19.46
C ASP A 847 7.85 2.33 19.69
N SER A 848 8.15 3.40 18.94
CA SER A 848 9.21 4.35 19.26
C SER A 848 8.70 5.51 20.12
N GLU A 849 9.50 5.98 21.07
CA GLU A 849 9.18 7.15 21.89
C GLU A 849 9.51 8.45 21.15
N VAL A 850 8.55 9.37 21.08
CA VAL A 850 8.70 10.69 20.45
C VAL A 850 8.58 11.78 21.51
N ALA A 851 9.50 12.74 21.49
CA ALA A 851 9.48 13.89 22.40
C ALA A 851 8.39 14.89 21.99
N THR A 852 7.57 15.28 22.96
CA THR A 852 6.43 16.21 22.81
C THR A 852 6.70 17.54 23.52
N PRO A 853 6.09 18.66 23.09
CA PRO A 853 6.25 19.97 23.73
C PRO A 853 5.67 20.06 25.15
N TYR A 854 4.70 19.21 25.50
CA TYR A 854 4.06 19.18 26.81
C TYR A 854 4.50 17.97 27.64
N THR A 855 5.01 18.25 28.85
CA THR A 855 5.33 17.21 29.83
C THR A 855 4.06 16.84 30.60
N VAL A 856 3.63 15.58 30.53
CA VAL A 856 2.48 15.06 31.30
C VAL A 856 3.01 14.09 32.35
N GLU A 857 2.69 14.30 33.62
CA GLU A 857 3.14 13.45 34.74
C GLU A 857 4.68 13.29 34.83
N GLY A 858 5.44 14.31 34.39
CA GLY A 858 6.90 14.27 34.35
C GLY A 858 7.49 13.59 33.12
N ASP A 859 6.65 13.06 32.22
CA ASP A 859 7.08 12.44 30.96
C ASP A 859 6.80 13.37 29.77
N SER A 860 7.88 13.80 29.12
CA SER A 860 7.83 14.60 27.89
C SER A 860 7.77 13.74 26.63
N ARG A 861 7.70 12.41 26.74
CA ARG A 861 7.65 11.49 25.59
C ARG A 861 6.29 10.83 25.45
N LEU A 862 5.93 10.52 24.21
CA LEU A 862 4.73 9.76 23.85
C LEU A 862 5.10 8.67 22.84
N GLN A 863 4.53 7.49 23.01
CA GLN A 863 4.72 6.34 22.14
C GLN A 863 3.38 5.94 21.55
N ILE A 864 3.30 5.75 20.23
CA ILE A 864 2.10 5.19 19.59
C ILE A 864 2.31 3.68 19.44
N PRO A 865 1.58 2.85 20.19
CA PRO A 865 1.83 1.41 20.19
C PRO A 865 1.24 0.73 18.94
N SER A 866 1.76 -0.46 18.60
CA SER A 866 1.32 -1.24 17.45
C SER A 866 -0.13 -1.75 17.55
N ASN A 867 -0.72 -1.86 18.74
CA ASN A 867 -2.13 -2.25 18.92
C ASN A 867 -3.14 -1.08 18.81
N LEU A 868 -2.69 0.13 18.47
CA LEU A 868 -3.54 1.29 18.22
C LEU A 868 -3.77 1.50 16.71
N TYR A 869 -5.03 1.44 16.30
CA TYR A 869 -5.51 1.64 14.94
C TYR A 869 -6.16 3.02 14.80
N ILE A 870 -5.91 3.72 13.70
CA ILE A 870 -6.54 5.02 13.41
C ILE A 870 -7.37 4.88 12.14
N VAL A 871 -8.64 5.27 12.20
CA VAL A 871 -9.57 5.17 11.07
C VAL A 871 -10.15 6.55 10.78
N GLY A 872 -9.71 7.17 9.70
CA GLY A 872 -10.24 8.44 9.22
C GLY A 872 -11.43 8.26 8.28
N THR A 873 -12.37 9.20 8.28
CA THR A 873 -13.32 9.38 7.16
C THR A 873 -13.06 10.71 6.48
N MET A 874 -13.27 10.78 5.17
CA MET A 874 -12.98 11.96 4.37
C MET A 874 -14.03 12.19 3.30
N ASN A 875 -14.56 13.41 3.26
CA ASN A 875 -15.36 13.88 2.14
C ASN A 875 -14.44 14.42 1.05
N THR A 876 -14.56 13.86 -0.15
CA THR A 876 -13.75 14.26 -1.32
C THR A 876 -14.31 15.46 -2.07
N ALA A 877 -15.60 15.78 -1.87
CA ALA A 877 -16.26 16.92 -2.53
C ALA A 877 -15.86 18.28 -1.93
N ASP A 878 -15.43 18.31 -0.66
CA ASP A 878 -15.08 19.54 0.05
C ASP A 878 -13.71 20.07 -0.40
N LYS A 879 -13.69 20.97 -1.40
CA LYS A 879 -12.46 21.62 -1.92
C LYS A 879 -11.89 22.71 -0.99
N SER A 880 -12.64 23.19 -0.01
CA SER A 880 -12.27 24.30 0.90
C SER A 880 -11.31 23.91 2.04
N ILE A 881 -10.77 22.70 1.98
CA ILE A 881 -10.11 22.02 3.08
C ILE A 881 -8.60 21.90 2.83
N ALA A 882 -7.80 21.90 3.90
CA ALA A 882 -6.35 21.73 3.86
C ALA A 882 -5.95 20.51 3.01
N SER A 883 -5.15 20.73 1.97
CA SER A 883 -4.61 19.63 1.16
C SER A 883 -3.80 18.70 2.04
N ILE A 884 -4.09 17.40 1.97
CA ILE A 884 -3.32 16.41 2.73
C ILE A 884 -1.96 16.25 2.09
N ASP A 885 -0.96 16.68 2.85
CA ASP A 885 0.45 16.56 2.47
C ASP A 885 0.81 15.08 2.20
N TYR A 886 1.72 14.89 1.25
CA TYR A 886 2.30 13.62 0.85
C TYR A 886 2.84 12.82 2.05
N ALA A 887 3.39 13.52 3.04
CA ALA A 887 3.84 12.97 4.31
C ALA A 887 2.76 12.19 5.07
N ILE A 888 1.56 12.74 5.15
CA ILE A 888 0.43 12.07 5.79
C ILE A 888 -0.08 10.99 4.84
N ARG A 889 -0.19 11.30 3.55
CA ARG A 889 -0.68 10.37 2.54
C ARG A 889 0.10 9.04 2.50
N ARG A 890 1.44 9.07 2.60
CA ARG A 890 2.27 7.85 2.59
C ARG A 890 2.09 6.97 3.83
N ARG A 891 1.56 7.56 4.92
CA ARG A 891 1.39 6.91 6.23
C ARG A 891 -0.01 6.37 6.41
N PHE A 892 -1.02 6.83 5.67
CA PHE A 892 -2.39 6.31 5.74
C PHE A 892 -2.74 5.45 4.52
N LEU A 893 -3.53 4.40 4.72
CA LEU A 893 -4.14 3.63 3.63
C LEU A 893 -5.42 4.32 3.16
N PHE A 894 -5.56 4.63 1.88
CA PHE A 894 -6.76 5.29 1.35
C PHE A 894 -7.68 4.29 0.65
N PHE A 895 -8.91 4.19 1.14
CA PHE A 895 -9.95 3.34 0.57
C PHE A 895 -11.09 4.19 0.01
N PRO A 896 -11.38 4.10 -1.29
CA PRO A 896 -12.52 4.79 -1.88
C PRO A 896 -13.84 4.09 -1.51
N LEU A 897 -14.82 4.84 -0.99
CA LEU A 897 -16.20 4.43 -0.80
C LEU A 897 -17.07 5.25 -1.76
N LEU A 898 -17.44 4.62 -2.87
CA LEU A 898 -18.25 5.22 -3.92
C LEU A 898 -19.75 4.93 -3.72
N PRO A 899 -20.64 5.71 -4.33
CA PRO A 899 -22.06 5.37 -4.41
C PRO A 899 -22.25 3.99 -5.06
N ASP A 900 -23.20 3.21 -4.57
CA ASP A 900 -23.44 1.86 -5.07
C ASP A 900 -24.92 1.51 -4.94
N ILE A 901 -25.55 1.20 -6.08
CA ILE A 901 -26.96 0.81 -6.18
C ILE A 901 -27.26 -0.44 -5.33
N LYS A 902 -26.27 -1.32 -5.13
CA LYS A 902 -26.41 -2.51 -4.28
C LYS A 902 -26.88 -2.17 -2.87
N VAL A 903 -26.37 -1.07 -2.31
CA VAL A 903 -26.70 -0.67 -0.93
C VAL A 903 -28.16 -0.22 -0.84
N VAL A 904 -28.67 0.45 -1.88
CA VAL A 904 -30.09 0.83 -1.97
C VAL A 904 -30.96 -0.41 -2.18
N PHE A 905 -30.55 -1.29 -3.10
CA PHE A 905 -31.25 -2.55 -3.41
C PHE A 905 -31.45 -3.43 -2.16
N LEU A 906 -30.43 -3.59 -1.32
CA LEU A 906 -30.52 -4.39 -0.08
C LEU A 906 -31.46 -3.80 0.99
N LYS A 907 -31.97 -2.58 0.81
CA LYS A 907 -32.86 -1.89 1.76
C LYS A 907 -34.29 -1.74 1.24
N VAL A 908 -34.59 -2.26 0.06
CA VAL A 908 -35.93 -2.24 -0.55
C VAL A 908 -36.48 -3.65 -0.65
N ASP A 909 -37.79 -3.79 -0.46
CA ASP A 909 -38.44 -5.11 -0.45
C ASP A 909 -38.75 -5.61 -1.86
N ILE A 910 -39.19 -4.69 -2.74
CA ILE A 910 -39.57 -4.94 -4.14
C ILE A 910 -38.82 -3.92 -4.98
N TRP A 911 -37.90 -4.37 -5.84
CA TRP A 911 -37.02 -3.48 -6.59
C TRP A 911 -37.72 -2.87 -7.80
N GLU A 912 -38.65 -3.60 -8.43
CA GLU A 912 -39.35 -3.20 -9.67
C GLU A 912 -40.13 -1.91 -9.49
N THR A 913 -40.71 -1.68 -8.31
CA THR A 913 -41.56 -0.52 -8.00
C THR A 913 -40.91 0.45 -7.01
N SER A 914 -39.63 0.24 -6.69
CA SER A 914 -38.93 1.08 -5.71
C SER A 914 -38.67 2.49 -6.26
N LYS A 915 -39.24 3.48 -5.58
CA LYS A 915 -38.98 4.90 -5.84
C LYS A 915 -37.53 5.26 -5.50
N GLU A 916 -36.97 4.60 -4.49
CA GLU A 916 -35.59 4.80 -4.02
C GLU A 916 -34.57 4.43 -5.10
N LEU A 917 -34.72 3.26 -5.73
CA LEU A 917 -33.86 2.82 -6.83
C LEU A 917 -33.99 3.72 -8.06
N ARG A 918 -35.22 4.10 -8.43
CA ARG A 918 -35.47 4.99 -9.57
C ARG A 918 -34.85 6.37 -9.39
N LEU A 919 -34.99 6.96 -8.20
CA LEU A 919 -34.37 8.26 -7.88
C LEU A 919 -32.85 8.17 -7.81
N PHE A 920 -32.28 7.09 -7.27
CA PHE A 920 -30.83 6.88 -7.24
C PHE A 920 -30.26 6.74 -8.65
N HIS A 921 -30.87 5.89 -9.48
CA HIS A 921 -30.48 5.68 -10.88
C HIS A 921 -30.56 6.99 -11.67
N LEU A 922 -31.65 7.75 -11.52
CA LEU A 922 -31.81 9.07 -12.14
C LEU A 922 -30.64 10.01 -11.80
N VAL A 923 -30.31 10.14 -10.52
CA VAL A 923 -29.24 11.04 -10.08
C VAL A 923 -27.89 10.56 -10.60
N ASP A 924 -27.62 9.26 -10.61
CA ASP A 924 -26.38 8.74 -11.18
C ASP A 924 -26.27 9.04 -12.69
N ARG A 925 -27.37 8.95 -13.43
CA ARG A 925 -27.46 9.34 -14.85
C ARG A 925 -27.23 10.83 -15.08
N ILE A 926 -27.64 11.72 -14.17
CA ILE A 926 -27.32 13.15 -14.25
C ILE A 926 -25.79 13.35 -14.24
N PHE A 927 -25.06 12.62 -13.39
CA PHE A 927 -23.59 12.69 -13.37
C PHE A 927 -22.93 12.04 -14.60
N ASP A 928 -23.56 11.05 -15.25
CA ASP A 928 -23.09 10.51 -16.54
C ASP A 928 -23.13 11.53 -17.68
N ILE A 929 -24.11 12.43 -17.65
CA ILE A 929 -24.50 13.24 -18.81
C ILE A 929 -24.00 14.68 -18.67
N TYR A 930 -24.15 15.29 -17.48
CA TYR A 930 -23.96 16.73 -17.28
C TYR A 930 -22.71 17.09 -16.47
N MET A 931 -21.93 16.13 -15.99
CA MET A 931 -20.75 16.42 -15.16
C MET A 931 -19.57 16.94 -15.99
N ASN A 932 -18.94 18.03 -15.54
CA ASN A 932 -17.70 18.55 -16.10
C ASN A 932 -16.52 17.64 -15.76
N THR A 933 -16.17 16.73 -16.67
CA THR A 933 -15.10 15.74 -16.50
C THR A 933 -13.68 16.31 -16.67
N ASP A 934 -13.53 17.54 -17.19
CA ASP A 934 -12.21 18.17 -17.35
C ASP A 934 -11.65 18.65 -15.99
N ASP A 935 -12.51 19.23 -15.15
CA ASP A 935 -12.12 19.83 -13.86
C ASP A 935 -12.44 18.95 -12.63
N TYR A 936 -13.31 17.95 -12.80
CA TYR A 936 -13.82 17.13 -11.70
C TYR A 936 -13.79 15.63 -12.02
N ASN A 937 -13.37 14.84 -11.04
CA ASN A 937 -13.54 13.39 -11.10
C ASN A 937 -14.90 13.01 -10.51
N ARG A 938 -15.64 12.15 -11.22
CA ARG A 938 -16.91 11.61 -10.77
C ARG A 938 -16.84 10.99 -9.37
N SER A 939 -15.79 10.22 -9.12
CA SER A 939 -15.54 9.54 -7.85
C SER A 939 -15.41 10.48 -6.65
N ASP A 940 -15.20 11.78 -6.87
CA ASP A 940 -14.99 12.75 -5.80
C ASP A 940 -16.28 13.51 -5.44
N VAL A 941 -17.24 13.61 -6.37
CA VAL A 941 -18.39 14.54 -6.29
C VAL A 941 -19.77 13.89 -6.41
N GLN A 942 -19.91 12.61 -6.78
CA GLN A 942 -21.24 11.99 -6.92
C GLN A 942 -22.09 12.07 -5.64
N ILE A 943 -23.41 12.05 -5.79
CA ILE A 943 -24.30 11.94 -4.62
C ILE A 943 -24.37 10.48 -4.15
N GLY A 944 -24.07 10.25 -2.87
CA GLY A 944 -24.03 8.90 -2.32
C GLY A 944 -25.39 8.25 -2.02
N HIS A 945 -25.38 6.92 -1.90
CA HIS A 945 -26.58 6.09 -1.69
C HIS A 945 -27.32 6.35 -0.36
N THR A 946 -26.69 6.92 0.67
CA THR A 946 -27.33 7.18 1.98
C THR A 946 -28.54 8.11 1.88
N TYR A 947 -28.56 9.03 0.90
CA TYR A 947 -29.69 9.94 0.68
C TYR A 947 -30.96 9.21 0.24
N PHE A 948 -30.83 7.99 -0.31
CA PHE A 948 -31.91 7.17 -0.87
C PHE A 948 -32.30 6.01 0.04
N ILE A 949 -31.77 5.93 1.26
CA ILE A 949 -32.10 4.86 2.23
C ILE A 949 -33.11 5.34 3.27
N ARG A 950 -34.21 4.59 3.41
CA ARG A 950 -35.25 4.81 4.42
C ARG A 950 -34.90 4.25 5.80
N LYS A 951 -35.39 4.90 6.86
CA LYS A 951 -35.23 4.49 8.27
C LYS A 951 -36.41 3.65 8.79
N SER A 952 -37.59 3.80 8.20
CA SER A 952 -38.78 3.03 8.58
C SER A 952 -39.68 2.76 7.38
N VAL A 953 -40.41 1.64 7.44
CA VAL A 953 -41.34 1.21 6.38
C VAL A 953 -42.64 2.02 6.42
N GLU A 954 -43.12 2.38 7.62
CA GLU A 954 -44.42 3.04 7.82
C GLU A 954 -44.54 4.44 7.20
N ASN A 955 -43.42 5.16 7.03
CA ASN A 955 -43.39 6.52 6.47
C ASN A 955 -42.41 6.64 5.28
N ALA A 956 -42.14 5.52 4.60
CA ALA A 956 -41.11 5.44 3.56
C ALA A 956 -41.27 6.50 2.46
N GLU A 957 -42.49 6.68 1.96
CA GLU A 957 -42.79 7.59 0.86
C GLU A 957 -42.57 9.07 1.22
N ILE A 958 -43.10 9.50 2.37
CA ILE A 958 -42.93 10.86 2.87
C ILE A 958 -41.45 11.13 3.15
N GLN A 959 -40.76 10.16 3.75
CA GLN A 959 -39.34 10.28 4.07
C GLN A 959 -38.47 10.38 2.80
N MET A 960 -38.74 9.58 1.77
CA MET A 960 -37.99 9.64 0.52
C MET A 960 -38.24 10.97 -0.20
N ARG A 961 -39.49 11.43 -0.24
CA ARG A 961 -39.83 12.76 -0.77
C ARG A 961 -39.04 13.86 -0.07
N ASP A 962 -39.12 13.92 1.25
CA ASP A 962 -38.47 14.99 2.03
C ASP A 962 -36.94 14.94 1.88
N ARG A 963 -36.34 13.74 1.84
CA ARG A 963 -34.90 13.59 1.58
C ARG A 963 -34.51 14.08 0.20
N PHE A 964 -35.27 13.71 -0.84
CA PHE A 964 -34.96 14.13 -2.20
C PHE A 964 -35.10 15.65 -2.35
N LEU A 965 -36.21 16.22 -1.87
CA LEU A 965 -36.51 17.65 -1.99
C LEU A 965 -35.57 18.54 -1.18
N TYR A 966 -35.20 18.13 0.04
CA TYR A 966 -34.47 18.98 0.97
C TYR A 966 -33.00 18.59 1.17
N GLN A 967 -32.53 17.47 0.57
CA GLN A 967 -31.12 17.07 0.64
C GLN A 967 -30.50 16.89 -0.75
N VAL A 968 -31.18 16.20 -1.68
CA VAL A 968 -30.61 15.94 -3.02
C VAL A 968 -30.68 17.17 -3.93
N ILE A 969 -31.88 17.76 -4.10
CA ILE A 969 -32.07 18.93 -4.97
C ILE A 969 -31.20 20.14 -4.57
N PRO A 970 -31.04 20.49 -3.27
CA PRO A 970 -30.14 21.56 -2.87
C PRO A 970 -28.67 21.31 -3.24
N VAL A 971 -28.19 20.05 -3.14
CA VAL A 971 -26.81 19.68 -3.52
C VAL A 971 -26.63 19.79 -5.04
N LEU A 972 -27.59 19.31 -5.84
CA LEU A 972 -27.54 19.47 -7.30
C LEU A 972 -27.51 20.95 -7.71
N ARG A 973 -28.31 21.79 -7.04
CA ARG A 973 -28.30 23.25 -7.24
C ARG A 973 -26.93 23.86 -6.92
N GLU A 974 -26.29 23.44 -5.83
CA GLU A 974 -24.94 23.88 -5.46
C GLU A 974 -23.90 23.45 -6.51
N TYR A 975 -23.98 22.20 -6.98
CA TYR A 975 -23.08 21.67 -8.00
C TYR A 975 -23.22 22.36 -9.36
N HIS A 976 -24.43 22.79 -9.73
CA HIS A 976 -24.63 23.64 -10.90
C HIS A 976 -24.03 25.04 -10.71
N ASN A 977 -24.15 25.63 -9.52
CA ASN A 977 -23.54 26.94 -9.24
C ASN A 977 -22.01 26.89 -9.22
N ASP A 978 -21.44 25.79 -8.75
CA ASP A 978 -19.99 25.57 -8.65
C ASP A 978 -19.35 25.08 -9.98
N GLY A 979 -20.16 24.87 -11.02
CA GLY A 979 -19.71 24.37 -12.32
C GLY A 979 -19.25 22.90 -12.30
N ILE A 980 -19.71 22.12 -11.33
CA ILE A 980 -19.54 20.65 -11.30
C ILE A 980 -20.50 20.02 -12.31
N LEU A 981 -21.74 20.51 -12.35
CA LEU A 981 -22.75 20.14 -13.33
C LEU A 981 -22.98 21.27 -14.32
N MET A 982 -23.06 20.93 -15.60
CA MET A 982 -23.19 21.87 -16.72
C MET A 982 -24.61 21.85 -17.30
N ASP A 983 -25.05 23.00 -17.83
CA ASP A 983 -26.36 23.13 -18.48
C ASP A 983 -26.44 22.36 -19.83
N GLU A 984 -25.29 22.07 -20.43
CA GLU A 984 -25.10 21.38 -21.70
C GLU A 984 -24.61 19.94 -21.48
N VAL A 985 -24.91 19.05 -22.42
CA VAL A 985 -24.42 17.65 -22.38
C VAL A 985 -22.91 17.65 -22.50
N TYR A 986 -22.25 17.04 -21.52
CA TYR A 986 -20.80 17.01 -21.39
C TYR A 986 -20.24 15.58 -21.49
N GLY A 987 -20.98 14.60 -20.95
CA GLY A 987 -20.66 13.19 -20.96
C GLY A 987 -21.43 12.40 -22.02
N ASN A 988 -22.18 11.38 -21.59
CA ASN A 988 -22.98 10.56 -22.49
C ASN A 988 -24.21 11.32 -23.00
N GLU A 989 -24.69 11.01 -24.21
CA GLU A 989 -25.96 11.57 -24.68
C GLU A 989 -27.15 10.99 -23.88
N PRO A 990 -28.12 11.82 -23.47
CA PRO A 990 -29.32 11.35 -22.78
C PRO A 990 -30.17 10.49 -23.72
N GLU A 991 -30.73 9.40 -23.19
CA GLU A 991 -31.71 8.61 -23.95
C GLU A 991 -33.02 9.39 -24.10
N THR A 992 -33.77 9.12 -25.16
CA THR A 992 -34.97 9.92 -25.49
C THR A 992 -36.03 9.88 -24.37
N TYR A 993 -36.11 8.78 -23.63
CA TYR A 993 -37.04 8.66 -22.50
C TYR A 993 -36.56 9.40 -21.23
N GLU A 994 -35.28 9.76 -21.14
CA GLU A 994 -34.70 10.42 -19.95
C GLU A 994 -34.89 11.95 -19.96
N ILE A 995 -34.99 12.55 -21.15
CA ILE A 995 -35.10 14.01 -21.35
C ILE A 995 -36.24 14.65 -20.50
N PRO A 996 -37.47 14.10 -20.45
CA PRO A 996 -38.55 14.69 -19.66
C PRO A 996 -38.23 14.78 -18.17
N VAL A 997 -37.56 13.76 -17.62
CA VAL A 997 -37.22 13.68 -16.20
C VAL A 997 -36.11 14.67 -15.86
N PHE A 998 -35.10 14.82 -16.72
CA PHE A 998 -34.06 15.85 -16.55
C PHE A 998 -34.62 17.27 -16.62
N ASP A 999 -35.57 17.54 -17.52
CA ASP A 999 -36.25 18.84 -17.60
C ASP A 999 -37.04 19.16 -16.31
N ILE A 1000 -37.64 18.15 -15.67
CA ILE A 1000 -38.32 18.32 -14.39
C ILE A 1000 -37.31 18.64 -13.28
N VAL A 1001 -36.18 17.90 -13.19
CA VAL A 1001 -35.13 18.17 -12.19
C VAL A 1001 -34.56 19.59 -12.37
N LYS A 1002 -34.30 20.03 -13.60
CA LYS A 1002 -33.83 21.39 -13.90
C LYS A 1002 -34.83 22.47 -13.48
N LYS A 1003 -36.14 22.19 -13.56
CA LYS A 1003 -37.18 23.09 -13.01
C LYS A 1003 -37.16 23.08 -11.48
N MET A 1004 -37.00 21.93 -10.84
CA MET A 1004 -36.90 21.80 -9.39
C MET A 1004 -35.70 22.59 -8.84
N GLU A 1005 -34.54 22.51 -9.50
CA GLU A 1005 -33.34 23.27 -9.15
C GLU A 1005 -33.56 24.78 -9.22
N LYS A 1006 -34.42 25.28 -10.12
CA LYS A 1006 -34.72 26.71 -10.25
C LYS A 1006 -35.92 27.16 -9.40
N CYS A 1007 -36.64 26.22 -8.81
CA CYS A 1007 -37.85 26.49 -8.03
C CYS A 1007 -37.54 26.87 -6.58
N SER A 1008 -38.12 27.97 -6.11
CA SER A 1008 -38.00 28.43 -4.72
C SER A 1008 -39.28 28.22 -3.89
N ASP A 1009 -40.42 27.93 -4.54
CA ASP A 1009 -41.69 27.67 -3.86
C ASP A 1009 -41.81 26.18 -3.48
N SER A 1010 -42.08 25.91 -2.21
CA SER A 1010 -42.17 24.55 -1.67
C SER A 1010 -43.36 23.75 -2.24
N LYS A 1011 -44.49 24.40 -2.54
CA LYS A 1011 -45.67 23.72 -3.10
C LYS A 1011 -45.47 23.35 -4.57
N GLU A 1012 -44.81 24.23 -5.32
CA GLU A 1012 -44.43 23.94 -6.71
C GLU A 1012 -43.38 22.83 -6.75
N LEU A 1013 -42.42 22.82 -5.83
CA LEU A 1013 -41.42 21.76 -5.70
C LEU A 1013 -42.06 20.39 -5.43
N GLU A 1014 -43.06 20.33 -4.54
CA GLU A 1014 -43.83 19.11 -4.29
C GLU A 1014 -44.63 18.66 -5.53
N ALA A 1015 -45.20 19.61 -6.29
CA ALA A 1015 -45.91 19.30 -7.52
C ALA A 1015 -44.98 18.74 -8.61
N PHE A 1016 -43.77 19.30 -8.76
CA PHE A 1016 -42.75 18.77 -9.67
C PHE A 1016 -42.25 17.40 -9.23
N TYR A 1017 -42.10 17.14 -7.94
CA TYR A 1017 -41.73 15.80 -7.45
C TYR A 1017 -42.80 14.75 -7.77
N GLY A 1018 -44.09 15.09 -7.69
CA GLY A 1018 -45.17 14.21 -8.15
C GLY A 1018 -45.04 13.88 -9.64
N GLN A 1019 -44.85 14.91 -10.49
CA GLN A 1019 -44.62 14.73 -11.93
C GLN A 1019 -43.37 13.89 -12.23
N LEU A 1020 -42.30 14.07 -11.44
CA LEU A 1020 -41.06 13.31 -11.57
C LEU A 1020 -41.30 11.82 -11.34
N LEU A 1021 -42.04 11.47 -10.28
CA LEU A 1021 -42.35 10.08 -9.97
C LEU A 1021 -43.24 9.43 -11.03
N ASP A 1022 -44.27 10.14 -11.51
CA ASP A 1022 -45.16 9.65 -12.57
C ASP A 1022 -44.37 9.31 -13.85
N GLU A 1023 -43.39 10.16 -14.21
CA GLU A 1023 -42.51 9.92 -15.36
C GLU A 1023 -41.52 8.78 -15.11
N LEU A 1024 -41.01 8.66 -13.87
CA LEU A 1024 -40.12 7.57 -13.48
C LEU A 1024 -40.82 6.22 -13.42
N GLU A 1025 -42.16 6.12 -13.33
CA GLU A 1025 -42.91 4.85 -13.28
C GLU A 1025 -42.96 4.09 -14.62
N LYS A 1026 -42.46 4.68 -15.70
CA LYS A 1026 -42.43 4.05 -17.03
C LYS A 1026 -41.58 2.76 -17.07
N ASP A 1027 -41.94 1.85 -17.96
CA ASP A 1027 -41.33 0.52 -18.08
C ASP A 1027 -39.85 0.60 -18.48
N GLU A 1028 -39.47 1.62 -19.26
CA GLU A 1028 -38.10 1.87 -19.70
C GLU A 1028 -37.12 2.01 -18.52
N TYR A 1029 -37.51 2.69 -17.45
CA TYR A 1029 -36.70 2.82 -16.23
C TYR A 1029 -36.58 1.50 -15.47
N THR A 1030 -37.64 0.69 -15.46
CA THR A 1030 -37.61 -0.65 -14.85
C THR A 1030 -36.58 -1.54 -15.56
N GLU A 1031 -36.57 -1.53 -16.89
CA GLU A 1031 -35.61 -2.30 -17.69
C GLU A 1031 -34.18 -1.77 -17.57
N ALA A 1032 -33.99 -0.44 -17.51
CA ALA A 1032 -32.68 0.16 -17.29
C ALA A 1032 -32.08 -0.23 -15.92
N ILE A 1033 -32.88 -0.16 -14.85
CA ILE A 1033 -32.48 -0.61 -13.50
C ILE A 1033 -32.26 -2.12 -13.48
N LYS A 1034 -33.11 -2.90 -14.15
CA LYS A 1034 -32.94 -4.36 -14.27
C LYS A 1034 -31.58 -4.69 -14.87
N LYS A 1035 -31.19 -4.00 -15.94
CA LYS A 1035 -29.89 -4.16 -16.59
C LYS A 1035 -28.76 -3.89 -15.60
N GLU A 1036 -28.83 -2.80 -14.85
CA GLU A 1036 -27.82 -2.43 -13.83
C GLU A 1036 -27.74 -3.46 -12.69
N LEU A 1037 -28.88 -3.94 -12.18
CA LEU A 1037 -28.93 -4.95 -11.11
C LEU A 1037 -28.43 -6.32 -11.57
N VAL A 1038 -28.71 -6.72 -12.82
CA VAL A 1038 -28.16 -7.93 -13.45
C VAL A 1038 -26.65 -7.81 -13.66
N GLU A 1039 -26.16 -6.64 -14.10
CA GLU A 1039 -24.73 -6.37 -14.22
C GLU A 1039 -24.00 -6.49 -12.87
N LYS A 1040 -24.66 -6.11 -11.77
CA LYS A 1040 -24.17 -6.23 -10.40
C LYS A 1040 -24.45 -7.60 -9.74
N ALA A 1041 -25.01 -8.56 -10.49
CA ALA A 1041 -25.38 -9.90 -10.01
C ALA A 1041 -26.31 -9.92 -8.77
N LEU A 1042 -27.19 -8.92 -8.65
CA LEU A 1042 -28.14 -8.81 -7.54
C LEU A 1042 -29.46 -9.56 -7.77
N ILE A 1043 -29.78 -9.81 -9.05
CA ILE A 1043 -30.95 -10.55 -9.51
C ILE A 1043 -30.57 -11.49 -10.66
N GLU A 1044 -31.30 -12.59 -10.83
CA GLU A 1044 -31.13 -13.52 -11.96
C GLU A 1044 -31.62 -12.87 -13.28
N ARG A 1045 -31.04 -13.31 -14.41
CA ARG A 1045 -31.31 -12.77 -15.76
C ARG A 1045 -32.74 -12.99 -16.25
#